data_AF-A0A0R1WXN4-F1
#
_entry.id   AF-A0A0R1WXN4-F1
#
_cell.length_a   1.000
_cell.length_b   1.000
_cell.length_c   1.000
_cell.angle_alpha   90.00
_cell.angle_beta   90.00
_cell.angle_gamma   90.00
#
_symmetry.space_group_name_H-M   'P 1'
#
loop_
_entity.id
_entity.type
_entity.pdbx_description
1 polymer ?
#
loop_
_entity_poly.entity_id
_entity_poly.type
_entity_poly.pdbx_seq_one_letter_code
_entity_poly.pdbx_strand_id
1 'polypeptide(L)'
;MAQTLKYVIGKDYRPLTMLEAKSSNVSNIDYGANPNWVQARQYEDGLRQVFVEIANEDGTPFDLTGANVLFEGVLPDNEHKILDNEHAVFYEDPTSGKFRFDLPAQAFTVAGQYKQSFFRVMKGYKNIATLEFKLQVLADWVIGGLTPSDYISPLEKFFSQINDELLADKNKLKQAVDEFKQEVNDIQKAITDKSDAAGNMLDSLTQRIVTLETKIKNDDLFTNSDAVEYKLKINDEINDLKLSLLNTDKNLQTKATEISNKFDENLQTKTTKISDEFNEKIDKLNKTVTSSMSEAKTLVENKIAQMDNGVHGYPNANAIKQAYPNGAQGIFVAVDTGHQWYYVNGQWTDGGAYQSPRGNADATATALHNQMLDALDQQDKIWQRKLYVNVNTGEWLNDKNMRETQSNWCWTPYYTPVKKNSDYIFAGYDGVSANSKVVGISSVYINLYSSDKSFIKQIYTNRTNPGIFNTENAEYIRFSMSTNTFSDEQYPSLFKGNTLPKEIENDIYGLFDTAYKQLGNSLADFKLPPSLSLPKMANLPVQIYDDTLIEYAVNTDVIKVFLYDNFSNLIAKNNSGNGWRIPANSGDRALDFNAILGSSPENYWRYAPKLYRKQSKIFINEIPIDAGKGQNIKVLIIGDSLTNYNIYPNRAGELANSDENATIKFIGTRGDNTKHEGRGGWSAKIYTTRTQYNSYNNPFINNGKFDFSHYMNTNNFSDVDIVIINLGTNDVTLNKPDMDNDFSEDFKAYDEMISSIKAYDSNIKIALGSTIEPARLNNAHIDVKTRRQRWNRLMAKYCLDNNYTYIPYWFVVDPINDFKYEDVQIDDYNTATIRKVADSTHPADSGYKKMGDLTYATIKKLAEDIRTNK
;
A
#
# COMPACT_ATOMS: atom_id res chain seq x y z
N MET A 1 14.36 -28.94 52.09
CA MET A 1 15.45 -29.64 51.38
C MET A 1 15.31 -29.28 49.92
N ALA A 2 16.36 -28.75 49.29
CA ALA A 2 16.34 -28.51 47.85
C ALA A 2 16.25 -29.85 47.11
N GLN A 3 15.53 -29.88 46.01
CA GLN A 3 15.20 -31.13 45.32
C GLN A 3 16.28 -31.46 44.30
N THR A 4 16.88 -32.64 44.42
CA THR A 4 17.89 -33.12 43.48
C THR A 4 17.28 -34.17 42.56
N LEU A 5 17.21 -33.86 41.27
CA LEU A 5 16.78 -34.78 40.22
C LEU A 5 18.00 -35.50 39.65
N LYS A 6 17.98 -36.83 39.69
CA LYS A 6 19.11 -37.65 39.21
C LYS A 6 18.72 -38.39 37.94
N TYR A 7 19.54 -38.26 36.90
CA TYR A 7 19.30 -38.88 35.61
C TYR A 7 20.49 -39.72 35.17
N VAL A 8 20.20 -40.89 34.60
CA VAL A 8 21.17 -41.73 33.92
C VAL A 8 20.75 -41.79 32.46
N ILE A 9 21.54 -41.20 31.57
CA ILE A 9 21.28 -41.20 30.13
C ILE A 9 21.26 -42.65 29.62
N GLY A 10 20.29 -42.99 28.77
CA GLY A 10 20.18 -44.32 28.12
C GLY A 10 19.44 -45.39 28.93
N LYS A 11 19.13 -45.13 30.20
CA LYS A 11 18.40 -46.08 31.07
C LYS A 11 16.91 -45.71 31.21
N ASP A 12 16.12 -45.94 30.16
CA ASP A 12 14.64 -45.90 30.20
C ASP A 12 14.04 -47.08 29.41
N TYR A 13 13.19 -47.86 30.05
CA TYR A 13 12.48 -48.98 29.43
C TYR A 13 11.02 -49.03 29.90
N ARG A 14 10.33 -47.89 29.83
CA ARG A 14 8.86 -47.84 29.98
C ARG A 14 8.19 -48.29 28.67
N PRO A 15 7.24 -49.23 28.69
CA PRO A 15 6.54 -49.66 27.49
C PRO A 15 5.66 -48.52 26.95
N LEU A 16 5.87 -48.12 25.69
CA LEU A 16 4.95 -47.26 24.95
C LEU A 16 3.64 -48.02 24.71
N THR A 17 2.60 -47.75 25.48
CA THR A 17 1.27 -48.25 25.11
C THR A 17 0.77 -47.42 23.92
N MET A 18 0.52 -48.10 22.80
CA MET A 18 0.17 -47.47 21.52
C MET A 18 -1.17 -46.68 21.54
N LEU A 19 -1.85 -46.62 22.68
CA LEU A 19 -3.13 -45.95 22.89
C LEU A 19 -2.99 -44.47 23.31
N GLU A 20 -1.88 -44.09 23.96
CA GLU A 20 -1.72 -42.73 24.54
C GLU A 20 -1.20 -41.71 23.52
N ALA A 21 -0.55 -42.15 22.43
CA ALA A 21 0.09 -41.24 21.49
C ALA A 21 -0.83 -40.69 20.37
N LYS A 22 -2.08 -41.19 20.23
CA LYS A 22 -2.94 -40.80 19.08
C LYS A 22 -4.42 -40.52 19.34
N SER A 23 -5.01 -40.76 20.52
CA SER A 23 -6.48 -40.67 20.66
C SER A 23 -7.07 -39.71 21.71
N SER A 24 -6.28 -38.98 22.50
CA SER A 24 -6.87 -37.96 23.38
C SER A 24 -5.83 -37.00 23.96
N ASN A 25 -5.99 -35.71 23.66
CA ASN A 25 -5.66 -34.68 24.63
C ASN A 25 -6.37 -35.04 25.95
N VAL A 26 -5.66 -34.96 27.08
CA VAL A 26 -6.05 -35.32 28.47
C VAL A 26 -5.64 -36.77 28.84
N SER A 27 -4.87 -37.07 29.89
CA SER A 27 -4.05 -36.30 30.84
C SER A 27 -3.37 -37.29 31.78
N ASN A 28 -2.10 -37.02 32.14
CA ASN A 28 -1.29 -37.62 33.22
C ASN A 28 -0.32 -38.70 32.71
N ILE A 29 0.92 -38.30 32.44
CA ILE A 29 2.06 -39.22 32.36
C ILE A 29 2.08 -40.08 33.63
N ASP A 30 2.06 -41.41 33.48
CA ASP A 30 2.35 -42.31 34.60
C ASP A 30 3.84 -42.25 34.89
N TYR A 31 4.18 -41.51 35.93
CA TYR A 31 5.56 -41.38 36.41
C TYR A 31 6.05 -42.67 37.09
N GLY A 32 5.21 -43.68 37.31
CA GLY A 32 5.59 -44.96 37.89
C GLY A 32 6.36 -44.82 39.21
N ALA A 33 7.42 -45.60 39.38
CA ALA A 33 8.33 -45.52 40.54
C ALA A 33 9.42 -44.43 40.40
N ASN A 34 9.25 -43.42 39.53
CA ASN A 34 10.24 -42.38 39.30
C ASN A 34 10.45 -41.54 40.58
N PRO A 35 11.67 -41.52 41.16
CA PRO A 35 11.95 -40.77 42.38
C PRO A 35 12.04 -39.26 42.15
N ASN A 36 12.13 -38.81 40.90
CA ASN A 36 12.27 -37.39 40.53
C ASN A 36 10.91 -36.69 40.51
N TRP A 37 10.66 -35.90 41.54
CA TRP A 37 9.51 -34.99 41.62
C TRP A 37 9.99 -33.59 41.99
N VAL A 38 9.15 -32.57 41.77
CA VAL A 38 9.31 -31.19 42.20
C VAL A 38 7.94 -30.69 42.63
N GLN A 39 7.85 -30.06 43.80
CA GLN A 39 6.62 -29.40 44.24
C GLN A 39 6.89 -27.93 44.54
N ALA A 40 6.03 -27.07 44.00
CA ALA A 40 6.05 -25.63 44.16
C ALA A 40 4.64 -25.13 44.52
N ARG A 41 4.51 -23.85 44.81
CA ARG A 41 3.23 -23.15 44.97
C ARG A 41 3.07 -22.12 43.86
N GLN A 42 1.83 -21.81 43.49
CA GLN A 42 1.58 -20.74 42.52
C GLN A 42 2.22 -19.43 42.97
N TYR A 43 2.70 -18.65 42.00
CA TYR A 43 3.32 -17.33 42.22
C TYR A 43 4.66 -17.32 42.96
N GLU A 44 5.32 -18.47 43.14
CA GLU A 44 6.74 -18.48 43.46
C GLU A 44 7.53 -17.85 42.30
N ASP A 45 8.66 -17.20 42.60
CA ASP A 45 9.52 -16.56 41.59
C ASP A 45 10.98 -16.66 42.02
N GLY A 46 11.84 -17.19 41.14
CA GLY A 46 13.31 -17.20 41.26
C GLY A 46 13.92 -18.01 42.42
N LEU A 47 13.14 -18.35 43.44
CA LEU A 47 13.61 -19.05 44.65
C LEU A 47 13.34 -20.56 44.63
N ARG A 48 12.54 -21.05 43.69
CA ARG A 48 12.31 -22.48 43.51
C ARG A 48 13.43 -23.08 42.66
N GLN A 49 14.46 -23.55 43.35
CA GLN A 49 15.65 -24.12 42.72
C GLN A 49 15.54 -25.64 42.60
N VAL A 50 15.89 -26.16 41.44
CA VAL A 50 16.00 -27.59 41.15
C VAL A 50 17.46 -27.91 40.87
N PHE A 51 18.03 -28.83 41.64
CA PHE A 51 19.38 -29.32 41.39
C PHE A 51 19.28 -30.55 40.50
N VAL A 52 20.09 -30.61 39.45
CA VAL A 52 20.05 -31.69 38.47
C VAL A 52 21.41 -32.32 38.36
N GLU A 53 21.46 -33.65 38.45
CA GLU A 53 22.65 -34.47 38.26
C GLU A 53 22.42 -35.42 37.10
N ILE A 54 23.30 -35.37 36.08
CA ILE A 54 23.24 -36.22 34.90
C ILE A 54 24.50 -37.10 34.86
N ALA A 55 24.29 -38.41 34.72
CA ALA A 55 25.34 -39.42 34.56
C ALA A 55 25.15 -40.24 33.27
N ASN A 56 26.24 -40.81 32.76
CA ASN A 56 26.24 -41.82 31.69
C ASN A 56 25.74 -43.18 32.22
N GLU A 57 25.46 -44.12 31.32
CA GLU A 57 25.01 -45.48 31.67
C GLU A 57 25.95 -46.22 32.64
N ASP A 58 27.26 -45.95 32.55
CA ASP A 58 28.30 -46.53 33.41
C ASP A 58 28.40 -45.86 34.80
N GLY A 59 27.57 -44.85 35.07
CA GLY A 59 27.52 -44.09 36.32
C GLY A 59 28.54 -42.95 36.41
N THR A 60 29.34 -42.69 35.38
CA THR A 60 30.25 -41.53 35.34
C THR A 60 29.47 -40.24 35.08
N PRO A 61 29.94 -39.07 35.58
CA PRO A 61 29.32 -37.77 35.29
C PRO A 61 29.21 -37.45 33.79
N PHE A 62 28.10 -36.84 33.38
CA PHE A 62 27.89 -36.40 32.01
C PHE A 62 28.51 -35.00 31.78
N ASP A 63 29.45 -34.83 30.86
CA ASP A 63 30.14 -33.55 30.64
C ASP A 63 29.23 -32.47 30.00
N LEU A 64 28.93 -31.41 30.77
CA LEU A 64 28.11 -30.27 30.36
C LEU A 64 28.94 -29.09 29.83
N THR A 65 30.25 -29.24 29.62
CA THR A 65 31.10 -28.14 29.13
C THR A 65 30.59 -27.60 27.79
N GLY A 66 30.32 -26.30 27.74
CA GLY A 66 29.79 -25.62 26.56
C GLY A 66 28.34 -25.98 26.21
N ALA A 67 27.60 -26.60 27.13
CA ALA A 67 26.20 -26.91 26.94
C ALA A 67 25.30 -25.74 27.34
N ASN A 68 24.17 -25.63 26.64
CA ASN A 68 23.02 -24.80 27.02
C ASN A 68 21.91 -25.74 27.51
N VAL A 69 21.28 -25.43 28.63
CA VAL A 69 20.23 -26.24 29.22
C VAL A 69 18.90 -25.52 29.09
N LEU A 70 17.94 -26.20 28.47
CA LEU A 70 16.59 -25.73 28.26
C LEU A 70 15.64 -26.52 29.15
N PHE A 71 14.90 -25.85 30.03
CA PHE A 71 13.74 -26.42 30.67
C PHE A 71 12.55 -26.38 29.70
N GLU A 72 11.95 -27.54 29.47
CA GLU A 72 10.77 -27.71 28.63
C GLU A 72 9.63 -28.25 29.48
N GLY A 73 8.51 -27.52 29.49
CA GLY A 73 7.33 -27.92 30.25
C GLY A 73 6.03 -27.53 29.58
N VAL A 74 5.01 -28.37 29.76
CA VAL A 74 3.61 -28.06 29.43
C VAL A 74 2.87 -27.88 30.74
N LEU A 75 2.27 -26.71 30.92
CA LEU A 75 1.58 -26.34 32.15
C LEU A 75 0.38 -27.27 32.41
N PRO A 76 -0.11 -27.34 33.66
CA PRO A 76 -1.25 -28.18 34.02
C PRO A 76 -2.53 -27.94 33.21
N ASP A 77 -2.69 -26.75 32.63
CA ASP A 77 -3.83 -26.37 31.77
C ASP A 77 -3.79 -27.01 30.37
N ASN A 78 -2.66 -27.62 29.98
CA ASN A 78 -2.44 -28.23 28.66
C ASN A 78 -2.51 -27.21 27.49
N GLU A 79 -2.37 -25.93 27.79
CA GLU A 79 -2.43 -24.85 26.80
C GLU A 79 -1.07 -24.17 26.69
N HIS A 80 -0.49 -23.79 27.83
CA HIS A 80 0.71 -22.97 27.87
C HIS A 80 1.98 -23.80 28.03
N LYS A 81 3.09 -23.30 27.47
CA LYS A 81 4.40 -23.95 27.48
C LYS A 81 5.48 -23.06 28.05
N ILE A 82 6.43 -23.68 28.73
CA ILE A 82 7.67 -23.07 29.20
C ILE A 82 8.83 -23.63 28.39
N LEU A 83 9.58 -22.72 27.78
CA LEU A 83 10.84 -22.95 27.07
C LEU A 83 11.86 -21.96 27.62
N ASP A 84 12.61 -22.39 28.63
CA ASP A 84 13.48 -21.49 29.38
C ASP A 84 14.92 -21.99 29.41
N ASN A 85 15.83 -21.17 28.91
CA ASN A 85 17.27 -21.46 28.90
C ASN A 85 18.11 -20.40 29.63
N GLU A 86 17.47 -19.42 30.28
CA GLU A 86 18.17 -18.32 30.93
C GLU A 86 18.47 -18.61 32.40
N HIS A 87 17.70 -19.51 33.02
CA HIS A 87 17.78 -19.74 34.46
C HIS A 87 18.60 -20.97 34.87
N ALA A 88 19.36 -21.55 33.93
CA ALA A 88 20.34 -22.58 34.23
C ALA A 88 21.64 -21.97 34.78
N VAL A 89 22.09 -22.47 35.94
CA VAL A 89 23.31 -22.04 36.62
C VAL A 89 24.22 -23.24 36.87
N PHE A 90 25.38 -23.25 36.22
CA PHE A 90 26.45 -24.20 36.48
C PHE A 90 27.27 -23.72 37.68
N TYR A 91 26.94 -24.23 38.87
CA TYR A 91 27.54 -23.80 40.14
C TYR A 91 28.74 -24.67 40.57
N GLU A 92 28.98 -25.78 39.88
CA GLU A 92 30.16 -26.65 39.96
C GLU A 92 30.84 -26.69 38.59
N ASP A 93 31.99 -27.38 38.49
CA ASP A 93 32.64 -27.67 37.21
C ASP A 93 31.64 -28.38 36.26
N PRO A 94 31.40 -27.90 35.04
CA PRO A 94 30.46 -28.51 34.10
C PRO A 94 30.75 -29.99 33.78
N THR A 95 31.99 -30.45 33.95
CA THR A 95 32.37 -31.88 33.81
C THR A 95 31.77 -32.77 34.89
N SER A 96 31.27 -32.20 35.99
CA SER A 96 30.60 -32.92 37.08
C SER A 96 29.17 -33.37 36.75
N GLY A 97 28.62 -32.95 35.60
CA GLY A 97 27.25 -33.27 35.20
C GLY A 97 26.17 -32.65 36.06
N LYS A 98 26.50 -31.58 36.80
CA LYS A 98 25.58 -30.91 37.71
C LYS A 98 25.26 -29.49 37.29
N PHE A 99 23.99 -29.12 37.43
CA PHE A 99 23.55 -27.73 37.31
C PHE A 99 22.38 -27.46 38.25
N ARG A 100 22.17 -26.18 38.55
CA ARG A 100 20.98 -25.67 39.23
C ARG A 100 20.09 -25.02 38.19
N PHE A 101 18.79 -25.20 38.31
CA PHE A 101 17.82 -24.47 37.52
C PHE A 101 16.90 -23.68 38.45
N ASP A 102 16.86 -22.37 38.26
CA ASP A 102 15.97 -21.48 39.02
C ASP A 102 14.67 -21.33 38.24
N LEU A 103 13.63 -22.06 38.62
CA LEU A 103 12.40 -22.04 37.84
C LEU A 103 11.78 -20.62 37.85
N PRO A 104 11.43 -20.07 36.67
CA PRO A 104 10.91 -18.71 36.55
C PRO A 104 9.47 -18.65 37.07
N ALA A 105 8.99 -17.46 37.43
CA ALA A 105 7.61 -17.26 37.92
C ALA A 105 6.53 -17.83 36.99
N GLN A 106 6.79 -17.77 35.67
CA GLN A 106 5.93 -18.28 34.61
C GLN A 106 5.68 -19.78 34.75
N ALA A 107 6.64 -20.53 35.30
CA ALA A 107 6.50 -21.95 35.58
C ALA A 107 5.50 -22.26 36.72
N PHE A 108 5.04 -21.26 37.47
CA PHE A 108 4.17 -21.43 38.62
C PHE A 108 2.82 -20.72 38.46
N THR A 109 2.43 -20.38 37.24
CA THR A 109 1.20 -19.61 36.98
C THR A 109 -0.06 -20.46 37.13
N VAL A 110 -0.01 -21.76 36.86
CA VAL A 110 -1.17 -22.66 36.92
C VAL A 110 -0.98 -23.75 37.98
N ALA A 111 -1.92 -23.85 38.91
CA ALA A 111 -1.96 -24.94 39.87
C ALA A 111 -2.31 -26.27 39.20
N GLY A 112 -1.65 -27.33 39.62
CA GLY A 112 -1.85 -28.68 39.13
C GLY A 112 -0.54 -29.36 38.79
N GLN A 113 -0.65 -30.58 38.25
CA GLN A 113 0.51 -31.33 37.78
C GLN A 113 0.81 -30.92 36.33
N TYR A 114 2.07 -30.61 36.05
CA TYR A 114 2.55 -30.41 34.69
C TYR A 114 2.19 -31.60 33.83
N LYS A 115 1.79 -31.35 32.58
CA LYS A 115 1.50 -32.44 31.63
C LYS A 115 2.78 -33.11 31.18
N GLN A 116 3.86 -32.35 31.09
CA GLN A 116 5.20 -32.83 30.81
C GLN A 116 6.20 -31.83 31.37
N SER A 117 7.33 -32.30 31.89
CA SER A 117 8.44 -31.46 32.34
C SER A 117 9.75 -32.24 32.26
N PHE A 118 10.74 -31.71 31.54
CA PHE A 118 12.07 -32.30 31.39
C PHE A 118 13.10 -31.22 31.07
N PHE A 119 14.38 -31.60 31.08
CA PHE A 119 15.46 -30.73 30.63
C PHE A 119 16.02 -31.24 29.31
N ARG A 120 16.33 -30.33 28.40
CA ARG A 120 17.10 -30.61 27.19
C ARG A 120 18.47 -29.96 27.30
N VAL A 121 19.50 -30.76 27.08
CA VAL A 121 20.89 -30.31 27.03
C VAL A 121 21.28 -30.17 25.56
N MET A 122 21.72 -28.97 25.17
CA MET A 122 22.10 -28.60 23.82
C MET A 122 23.61 -28.32 23.78
N LYS A 123 24.34 -28.92 22.84
CA LYS A 123 25.77 -28.65 22.60
C LYS A 123 26.01 -28.54 21.10
N GLY A 124 26.17 -27.30 20.61
CA GLY A 124 26.10 -27.01 19.18
C GLY A 124 24.73 -27.41 18.60
N TYR A 125 24.72 -28.19 17.52
CA TYR A 125 23.49 -28.71 16.89
C TYR A 125 22.97 -30.03 17.49
N LYS A 126 23.70 -30.60 18.45
CA LYS A 126 23.35 -31.88 19.08
C LYS A 126 22.55 -31.61 20.35
N ASN A 127 21.55 -32.45 20.60
CA ASN A 127 20.76 -32.35 21.81
C ASN A 127 20.44 -33.71 22.40
N ILE A 128 20.23 -33.72 23.70
CA ILE A 128 19.75 -34.87 24.46
C ILE A 128 18.77 -34.37 25.52
N ALA A 129 17.72 -35.14 25.79
CA ALA A 129 16.73 -34.80 26.82
C ALA A 129 16.88 -35.74 28.02
N THR A 130 16.63 -35.21 29.22
CA THR A 130 16.39 -36.03 30.40
C THR A 130 15.04 -36.73 30.29
N LEU A 131 14.83 -37.75 31.11
CA LEU A 131 13.47 -38.25 31.33
C LEU A 131 12.60 -37.20 31.99
N GLU A 132 11.28 -37.36 31.86
CA GLU A 132 10.35 -36.49 32.52
C GLU A 132 10.43 -36.64 34.05
N PHE A 133 10.27 -35.53 34.76
CA PHE A 133 10.06 -35.53 36.21
C PHE A 133 8.67 -34.99 36.53
N LYS A 134 8.15 -35.36 37.70
CA LYS A 134 6.83 -34.88 38.14
C LYS A 134 6.97 -33.47 38.72
N LEU A 135 6.45 -32.44 38.03
CA LEU A 135 6.35 -31.08 38.58
C LEU A 135 4.90 -30.78 38.99
N GLN A 136 4.68 -30.48 40.27
CA GLN A 136 3.35 -30.16 40.82
C GLN A 136 3.33 -28.77 41.45
N VAL A 137 2.40 -27.94 41.00
CA VAL A 137 2.17 -26.59 41.53
C VAL A 137 0.92 -26.62 42.41
N LEU A 138 1.09 -26.30 43.69
CA LEU A 138 -0.02 -26.17 44.65
C LEU A 138 -0.72 -24.83 44.45
N ALA A 139 -2.05 -24.83 44.55
CA ALA A 139 -2.82 -23.60 44.50
C ALA A 139 -2.45 -22.65 45.65
N ASP A 140 -2.31 -21.37 45.35
CA ASP A 140 -2.25 -20.30 46.34
C ASP A 140 -3.56 -19.53 46.34
N TRP A 141 -4.16 -19.36 47.52
CA TRP A 141 -5.45 -18.69 47.69
C TRP A 141 -5.31 -17.27 48.24
N VAL A 142 -4.08 -16.84 48.55
CA VAL A 142 -3.77 -15.58 49.23
C VAL A 142 -3.30 -14.52 48.25
N ILE A 143 -2.51 -14.92 47.24
CA ILE A 143 -1.90 -14.03 46.24
C ILE A 143 -2.46 -14.41 44.86
N GLY A 144 -2.64 -13.42 43.97
CA GLY A 144 -3.00 -13.62 42.58
C GLY A 144 -2.42 -12.50 41.70
N GLY A 145 -2.16 -12.76 40.42
CA GLY A 145 -1.74 -11.68 39.50
C GLY A 145 -0.94 -12.08 38.26
N LEU A 146 -0.29 -13.25 38.23
CA LEU A 146 0.36 -13.74 37.00
C LEU A 146 -0.64 -14.49 36.12
N THR A 147 -0.74 -14.09 34.85
CA THR A 147 -1.59 -14.75 33.85
C THR A 147 -0.75 -15.80 33.09
N PRO A 148 -1.22 -17.05 32.96
CA PRO A 148 -0.54 -18.06 32.15
C PRO A 148 -0.34 -17.56 30.72
N SER A 149 0.86 -17.75 30.18
CA SER A 149 1.22 -17.44 28.79
C SER A 149 2.38 -18.33 28.37
N ASP A 150 2.57 -18.50 27.05
CA ASP A 150 3.77 -19.16 26.54
C ASP A 150 5.00 -18.32 26.92
N TYR A 151 5.99 -18.96 27.55
CA TYR A 151 7.22 -18.30 27.98
C TYR A 151 8.41 -18.86 27.21
N ILE A 152 9.05 -18.00 26.41
CA ILE A 152 10.21 -18.33 25.57
C ILE A 152 11.33 -17.32 25.85
N SER A 153 12.20 -17.63 26.82
CA SER A 153 13.21 -16.67 27.31
C SER A 153 14.17 -16.12 26.23
N PRO A 154 14.62 -16.89 25.20
CA PRO A 154 15.46 -16.33 24.13
C PRO A 154 14.81 -15.19 23.34
N LEU A 155 13.49 -15.21 23.18
CA LEU A 155 12.76 -14.19 22.42
C LEU A 155 12.64 -12.90 23.22
N GLU A 156 12.36 -12.99 24.51
CA GLU A 156 12.25 -11.82 25.42
C GLU A 156 13.55 -11.03 25.48
N LYS A 157 14.71 -11.69 25.63
CA LYS A 157 16.02 -11.04 25.63
C LYS A 157 16.36 -10.35 24.31
N PHE A 158 15.98 -10.98 23.19
CA PHE A 158 16.13 -10.38 21.86
C PHE A 158 15.31 -9.08 21.74
N PHE A 159 14.06 -9.07 22.22
CA PHE A 159 13.23 -7.86 22.21
C PHE A 159 13.78 -6.74 23.10
N SER A 160 14.31 -7.07 24.28
CA SER A 160 14.90 -6.07 25.18
C SER A 160 16.12 -5.37 24.59
N GLN A 161 17.02 -6.13 23.95
CA GLN A 161 18.22 -5.57 23.31
C GLN A 161 17.88 -4.58 22.19
N ILE A 162 16.85 -4.89 21.39
CA ILE A 162 16.36 -3.99 20.34
C ILE A 162 15.82 -2.69 20.93
N ASN A 163 15.09 -2.77 22.04
CA ASN A 163 14.47 -1.60 22.66
C ASN A 163 15.51 -0.63 23.25
N ASP A 164 16.58 -1.14 23.84
CA ASP A 164 17.66 -0.32 24.41
C ASP A 164 18.47 0.42 23.33
N GLU A 165 18.77 -0.24 22.21
CA GLU A 165 19.44 0.38 21.04
C GLU A 165 18.58 1.51 20.45
N LEU A 166 17.28 1.28 20.28
CA LEU A 166 16.33 2.26 19.75
C LEU A 166 16.23 3.52 20.64
N LEU A 167 16.28 3.34 21.96
CA LEU A 167 16.20 4.44 22.91
C LEU A 167 17.45 5.33 22.88
N ALA A 168 18.64 4.74 22.70
CA ALA A 168 19.89 5.48 22.60
C ALA A 168 19.93 6.39 21.35
N ASP A 169 19.42 5.91 20.22
CA ASP A 169 19.41 6.68 18.97
C ASP A 169 18.34 7.79 18.96
N LYS A 170 17.19 7.55 19.60
CA LYS A 170 16.19 8.60 19.86
C LYS A 170 16.78 9.80 20.60
N ASN A 171 17.64 9.56 21.59
CA ASN A 171 18.24 10.63 22.39
C ASN A 171 19.26 11.46 21.58
N LYS A 172 20.08 10.83 20.74
CA LYS A 172 21.01 11.53 19.83
C LYS A 172 20.26 12.37 18.80
N LEU A 173 19.14 11.87 18.27
CA LEU A 173 18.30 12.62 17.34
C LEU A 173 17.68 13.85 18.01
N LYS A 174 17.18 13.69 19.24
CA LYS A 174 16.64 14.80 20.02
C LYS A 174 17.69 15.90 20.22
N GLN A 175 18.92 15.53 20.57
CA GLN A 175 20.03 16.47 20.75
C GLN A 175 20.31 17.27 19.46
N ALA A 176 20.42 16.61 18.31
CA ALA A 176 20.67 17.29 17.03
C ALA A 176 19.52 18.25 16.65
N VAL A 177 18.27 17.88 16.95
CA VAL A 177 17.11 18.76 16.72
C VAL A 177 17.12 19.96 17.66
N ASP A 178 17.52 19.78 18.92
CA ASP A 178 17.60 20.87 19.89
C ASP A 178 18.71 21.87 19.52
N GLU A 179 19.87 21.39 19.07
CA GLU A 179 20.98 22.22 18.56
C GLU A 179 20.54 23.04 17.32
N PHE A 180 19.85 22.41 16.37
CA PHE A 180 19.33 23.10 15.18
C PHE A 180 18.31 24.19 15.53
N LYS A 181 17.40 23.94 16.48
CA LYS A 181 16.45 24.96 16.96
C LYS A 181 17.17 26.18 17.53
N GLN A 182 18.28 25.98 18.22
CA GLN A 182 19.05 27.08 18.79
C GLN A 182 19.69 27.94 17.70
N GLU A 183 20.27 27.33 16.67
CA GLU A 183 20.86 28.06 15.53
C GLU A 183 19.81 28.89 14.77
N VAL A 184 18.61 28.33 14.56
CA VAL A 184 17.49 29.06 13.93
C VAL A 184 17.06 30.27 14.76
N ASN A 185 16.97 30.12 16.09
CA ASN A 185 16.63 31.22 16.98
C ASN A 185 17.68 32.34 16.93
N ASP A 186 18.96 32.00 16.86
CA ASP A 186 20.06 32.97 16.76
C ASP A 186 20.01 33.74 15.42
N ILE A 187 19.67 33.07 14.31
CA ILE A 187 19.45 33.71 13.00
C ILE A 187 18.25 34.64 13.06
N GLN A 188 17.13 34.20 13.63
CA GLN A 188 15.93 35.03 13.75
C GLN A 188 16.22 36.29 14.56
N LYS A 189 16.96 36.17 15.67
CA LYS A 189 17.42 37.31 16.45
C LYS A 189 18.27 38.28 15.64
N ALA A 190 19.24 37.78 14.86
CA ALA A 190 20.08 38.63 14.03
C ALA A 190 19.31 39.39 12.92
N ILE A 191 18.24 38.79 12.39
CA ILE A 191 17.34 39.44 11.41
C ILE A 191 16.54 40.55 12.09
N THR A 192 15.97 40.29 13.27
CA THR A 192 15.22 41.30 14.04
C THR A 192 16.10 42.49 14.42
N ASP A 193 17.30 42.25 14.98
CA ASP A 193 18.23 43.32 15.37
C ASP A 193 18.59 44.24 14.17
N LYS A 194 18.67 43.69 12.95
CA LYS A 194 18.92 44.47 11.71
C LYS A 194 17.68 45.17 11.18
N SER A 195 16.50 44.56 11.29
CA SER A 195 15.21 45.19 10.95
C SER A 195 14.99 46.45 11.79
N ASP A 196 15.32 46.38 13.08
CA ASP A 196 15.22 47.51 14.01
C ASP A 196 16.22 48.61 13.64
N ALA A 197 17.46 48.25 13.26
CA ALA A 197 18.45 49.21 12.77
C ALA A 197 18.00 49.93 11.47
N ALA A 198 17.36 49.21 10.55
CA ALA A 198 16.79 49.79 9.34
C ALA A 198 15.60 50.72 9.65
N GLY A 199 14.74 50.34 10.59
CA GLY A 199 13.66 51.19 11.10
C GLY A 199 14.18 52.51 11.68
N ASN A 200 15.19 52.46 12.54
CA ASN A 200 15.82 53.65 13.12
C ASN A 200 16.40 54.60 12.06
N MET A 201 16.92 54.05 10.95
CA MET A 201 17.43 54.86 9.84
C MET A 201 16.31 55.48 9.00
N LEU A 202 15.21 54.76 8.78
CA LEU A 202 14.02 55.30 8.13
C LEU A 202 13.42 56.45 8.94
N ASP A 203 13.38 56.32 10.26
CA ASP A 203 12.94 57.37 11.18
C ASP A 203 13.85 58.60 11.09
N SER A 204 15.17 58.40 11.06
CA SER A 204 16.16 59.48 10.86
C SER A 204 15.93 60.24 9.54
N LEU A 205 15.75 59.51 8.44
CA LEU A 205 15.47 60.12 7.12
C LEU A 205 14.14 60.87 7.13
N THR A 206 13.12 60.31 7.77
CA THR A 206 11.80 60.94 7.91
C THR A 206 11.91 62.26 8.67
N GLN A 207 12.64 62.30 9.79
CA GLN A 207 12.87 63.55 10.54
C GLN A 207 13.61 64.61 9.72
N ARG A 208 14.57 64.20 8.88
CA ARG A 208 15.30 65.12 7.99
C ARG A 208 14.42 65.68 6.87
N ILE A 209 13.48 64.89 6.34
CA ILE A 209 12.46 65.36 5.39
C ILE A 209 11.54 66.37 6.06
N VAL A 210 11.07 66.09 7.28
CA VAL A 210 10.23 67.02 8.06
C VAL A 210 10.97 68.33 8.33
N THR A 211 12.28 68.28 8.60
CA THR A 211 13.11 69.48 8.77
C THR A 211 13.19 70.31 7.49
N LEU A 212 13.34 69.67 6.33
CA LEU A 212 13.30 70.35 5.03
C LEU A 212 11.94 70.98 4.75
N GLU A 213 10.85 70.24 4.96
CA GLU A 213 9.50 70.77 4.81
C GLU A 213 9.28 72.01 5.69
N THR A 214 9.81 71.99 6.91
CA THR A 214 9.70 73.12 7.85
C THR A 214 10.46 74.34 7.34
N LYS A 215 11.68 74.18 6.79
CA LYS A 215 12.45 75.27 6.19
C LYS A 215 11.74 75.87 4.97
N ILE A 216 11.18 75.01 4.10
CA ILE A 216 10.41 75.44 2.92
C ILE A 216 9.16 76.23 3.34
N LYS A 217 8.45 75.78 4.39
CA LYS A 217 7.23 76.45 4.90
C LYS A 217 7.50 77.80 5.58
N ASN A 218 8.73 78.06 6.02
CA ASN A 218 9.12 79.30 6.72
C ASN A 218 9.67 80.39 5.77
N ASP A 219 9.57 80.23 4.44
CA ASP A 219 10.13 81.14 3.41
C ASP A 219 11.66 81.36 3.51
N ASP A 220 12.38 80.44 4.15
CA ASP A 220 13.84 80.46 4.25
C ASP A 220 14.46 79.94 2.94
N LEU A 221 15.42 80.67 2.36
CA LEU A 221 15.94 80.42 1.02
C LEU A 221 16.74 79.10 0.99
N PHE A 222 16.17 78.01 0.44
CA PHE A 222 16.91 76.76 0.21
C PHE A 222 17.93 76.94 -0.92
N THR A 223 19.21 77.07 -0.56
CA THR A 223 20.24 77.43 -1.54
C THR A 223 20.69 76.22 -2.35
N ASN A 224 21.26 76.45 -3.54
CA ASN A 224 21.89 75.38 -4.32
C ASN A 224 23.01 74.67 -3.54
N SER A 225 23.69 75.36 -2.61
CA SER A 225 24.70 74.75 -1.75
C SER A 225 24.07 73.75 -0.78
N ASP A 226 22.95 74.11 -0.16
CA ASP A 226 22.19 73.22 0.73
C ASP A 226 21.66 72.00 -0.02
N ALA A 227 21.17 72.19 -1.26
CA ALA A 227 20.69 71.10 -2.11
C ALA A 227 21.79 70.08 -2.45
N VAL A 228 22.99 70.58 -2.77
CA VAL A 228 24.15 69.73 -3.08
C VAL A 228 24.64 68.98 -1.84
N GLU A 229 24.73 69.65 -0.69
CA GLU A 229 25.15 69.02 0.57
C GLU A 229 24.15 67.95 1.03
N TYR A 230 22.85 68.21 0.86
CA TYR A 230 21.78 67.27 1.20
C TYR A 230 21.80 66.05 0.29
N LYS A 231 22.01 66.24 -1.03
CA LYS A 231 22.13 65.15 -1.99
C LYS A 231 23.36 64.27 -1.73
N LEU A 232 24.50 64.86 -1.37
CA LEU A 232 25.72 64.12 -1.03
C LEU A 232 25.51 63.26 0.21
N LYS A 233 24.97 63.82 1.30
CA LYS A 233 24.71 63.07 2.54
C LYS A 233 23.71 61.93 2.36
N ILE A 234 22.65 62.13 1.58
CA ILE A 234 21.69 61.06 1.26
C ILE A 234 22.34 59.94 0.44
N ASN A 235 23.15 60.30 -0.55
CA ASN A 235 23.83 59.30 -1.37
C ASN A 235 24.85 58.49 -0.57
N ASP A 236 25.59 59.11 0.34
CA ASP A 236 26.54 58.42 1.21
C ASP A 236 25.81 57.43 2.14
N GLU A 237 24.72 57.86 2.78
CA GLU A 237 23.88 57.00 3.63
C GLU A 237 23.24 55.84 2.86
N ILE A 238 22.74 56.07 1.64
CA ILE A 238 22.17 55.02 0.78
C ILE A 238 23.24 54.02 0.34
N ASN A 239 24.44 54.50 0.00
CA ASN A 239 25.54 53.63 -0.43
C ASN A 239 26.05 52.75 0.70
N ASP A 240 26.20 53.29 1.92
CA ASP A 240 26.56 52.52 3.10
C ASP A 240 25.51 51.46 3.44
N LEU A 241 24.22 51.80 3.34
CA LEU A 241 23.13 50.83 3.53
C LEU A 241 23.18 49.71 2.47
N LYS A 242 23.41 50.07 1.20
CA LYS A 242 23.49 49.11 0.09
C LYS A 242 24.66 48.16 0.26
N LEU A 243 25.83 48.65 0.65
CA LEU A 243 27.02 47.84 0.96
C LEU A 243 26.77 46.91 2.16
N SER A 244 26.11 47.40 3.21
CA SER A 244 25.74 46.59 4.38
C SER A 244 24.74 45.48 4.05
N LEU A 245 23.74 45.77 3.22
CA LEU A 245 22.74 44.79 2.75
C LEU A 245 23.37 43.73 1.86
N LEU A 246 24.20 44.12 0.88
CA LEU A 246 24.90 43.18 -0.01
C LEU A 246 25.83 42.22 0.77
N ASN A 247 26.56 42.73 1.75
CA ASN A 247 27.42 41.90 2.59
C ASN A 247 26.60 40.96 3.50
N THR A 248 25.41 41.38 3.93
CA THR A 248 24.51 40.56 4.76
C THR A 248 23.91 39.42 3.93
N ASP A 249 23.41 39.70 2.73
CA ASP A 249 22.85 38.69 1.81
C ASP A 249 23.91 37.63 1.46
N LYS A 250 25.15 38.07 1.15
CA LYS A 250 26.27 37.17 0.88
C LYS A 250 26.62 36.27 2.09
N ASN A 251 26.63 36.81 3.30
CA ASN A 251 26.88 36.04 4.52
C ASN A 251 25.74 35.05 4.84
N LEU A 252 24.49 35.45 4.61
CA LEU A 252 23.31 34.58 4.80
C LEU A 252 23.29 33.43 3.79
N GLN A 253 23.57 33.71 2.52
CA GLN A 253 23.68 32.68 1.48
C GLN A 253 24.81 31.69 1.78
N THR A 254 25.96 32.18 2.26
CA THR A 254 27.10 31.32 2.63
C THR A 254 26.75 30.42 3.81
N LYS A 255 26.19 30.97 4.89
CA LYS A 255 25.77 30.17 6.06
C LYS A 255 24.63 29.19 5.75
N ALA A 256 23.65 29.60 4.95
CA ALA A 256 22.56 28.71 4.53
C ALA A 256 23.09 27.51 3.74
N THR A 257 24.08 27.75 2.87
CA THR A 257 24.75 26.68 2.11
C THR A 257 25.54 25.75 3.03
N GLU A 258 26.31 26.28 3.97
CA GLU A 258 27.07 25.48 4.95
C GLU A 258 26.15 24.63 5.83
N ILE A 259 25.00 25.16 6.26
CA ILE A 259 24.00 24.45 7.06
C ILE A 259 23.33 23.34 6.23
N SER A 260 22.91 23.64 4.99
CA SER A 260 22.32 22.62 4.11
C SER A 260 23.28 21.47 3.89
N ASN A 261 24.54 21.76 3.55
CA ASN A 261 25.54 20.72 3.31
C ASN A 261 25.82 19.87 4.56
N LYS A 262 25.96 20.49 5.74
CA LYS A 262 26.15 19.75 7.01
C LYS A 262 24.93 18.91 7.39
N PHE A 263 23.72 19.40 7.11
CA PHE A 263 22.49 18.66 7.38
C PHE A 263 22.35 17.46 6.43
N ASP A 264 22.58 17.68 5.13
CA ASP A 264 22.51 16.64 4.11
C ASP A 264 23.58 15.57 4.32
N GLU A 265 24.82 15.94 4.62
CA GLU A 265 25.89 14.98 4.95
C GLU A 265 25.56 14.16 6.21
N ASN A 266 25.06 14.78 7.27
CA ASN A 266 24.68 14.07 8.51
C ASN A 266 23.47 13.16 8.30
N LEU A 267 22.48 13.60 7.53
CA LEU A 267 21.28 12.83 7.24
C LEU A 267 21.61 11.64 6.33
N GLN A 268 22.41 11.85 5.28
CA GLN A 268 22.81 10.80 4.33
C GLN A 268 23.69 9.75 5.02
N THR A 269 24.67 10.18 5.82
CA THR A 269 25.57 9.26 6.54
C THR A 269 24.80 8.41 7.57
N LYS A 270 23.83 9.00 8.31
CA LYS A 270 23.03 8.26 9.30
C LYS A 270 21.97 7.37 8.68
N THR A 271 21.29 7.82 7.62
CA THR A 271 20.27 7.03 6.93
C THR A 271 20.88 5.79 6.29
N THR A 272 22.07 5.94 5.68
CA THR A 272 22.80 4.83 5.08
C THR A 272 23.22 3.83 6.15
N LYS A 273 23.82 4.29 7.27
CA LYS A 273 24.25 3.41 8.35
C LYS A 273 23.09 2.64 9.01
N ILE A 274 21.95 3.30 9.27
CA ILE A 274 20.74 2.66 9.83
C ILE A 274 20.16 1.65 8.84
N SER A 275 20.11 2.01 7.55
CA SER A 275 19.65 1.10 6.49
C SER A 275 20.53 -0.13 6.39
N ASP A 276 21.85 0.04 6.40
CA ASP A 276 22.81 -1.07 6.29
C ASP A 276 22.73 -2.01 7.51
N GLU A 277 22.66 -1.45 8.73
CA GLU A 277 22.51 -2.24 9.97
C GLU A 277 21.16 -2.98 10.02
N PHE A 278 20.08 -2.35 9.55
CA PHE A 278 18.76 -2.98 9.49
C PHE A 278 18.70 -4.09 8.43
N ASN A 279 19.30 -3.85 7.26
CA ASN A 279 19.38 -4.84 6.19
C ASN A 279 20.24 -6.05 6.60
N GLU A 280 21.37 -5.84 7.29
CA GLU A 280 22.18 -6.95 7.81
C GLU A 280 21.42 -7.80 8.85
N LYS A 281 20.60 -7.14 9.69
CA LYS A 281 19.72 -7.80 10.68
C LYS A 281 18.60 -8.60 10.00
N ILE A 282 17.94 -8.04 8.99
CA ILE A 282 16.92 -8.76 8.20
C ILE A 282 17.53 -9.95 7.47
N ASP A 283 18.72 -9.80 6.89
CA ASP A 283 19.39 -10.90 6.20
C ASP A 283 19.76 -12.05 7.15
N LYS A 284 20.21 -11.75 8.38
CA LYS A 284 20.44 -12.76 9.42
C LYS A 284 19.15 -13.47 9.83
N LEU A 285 18.04 -12.73 10.00
CA LEU A 285 16.74 -13.31 10.35
C LEU A 285 16.21 -14.20 9.21
N ASN A 286 16.26 -13.72 7.97
CA ASN A 286 15.84 -14.45 6.79
C ASN A 286 16.64 -15.75 6.61
N LYS A 287 17.96 -15.71 6.81
CA LYS A 287 18.81 -16.92 6.76
C LYS A 287 18.41 -17.93 7.83
N THR A 288 18.13 -17.47 9.05
CA THR A 288 17.71 -18.33 10.17
C THR A 288 16.36 -18.97 9.91
N VAL A 289 15.36 -18.18 9.51
CA VAL A 289 14.01 -18.68 9.18
C VAL A 289 14.06 -19.66 8.01
N THR A 290 14.83 -19.33 6.97
CA THR A 290 14.97 -20.20 5.78
C THR A 290 15.64 -21.52 6.12
N SER A 291 16.69 -21.53 6.97
CA SER A 291 17.32 -22.78 7.38
C SER A 291 16.35 -23.65 8.19
N SER A 292 15.63 -23.06 9.16
CA SER A 292 14.64 -23.78 9.97
C SER A 292 13.49 -24.32 9.12
N MET A 293 13.00 -23.56 8.13
CA MET A 293 11.98 -24.05 7.20
C MET A 293 12.50 -25.16 6.29
N SER A 294 13.75 -25.08 5.84
CA SER A 294 14.38 -26.12 5.02
C SER A 294 14.59 -27.41 5.81
N GLU A 295 14.99 -27.31 7.08
CA GLU A 295 15.10 -28.43 8.01
C GLU A 295 13.74 -29.08 8.29
N ALA A 296 12.72 -28.26 8.56
CA ALA A 296 11.34 -28.75 8.76
C ALA A 296 10.79 -29.43 7.50
N LYS A 297 11.03 -28.84 6.32
CA LYS A 297 10.66 -29.43 5.03
C LYS A 297 11.36 -30.77 4.82
N THR A 298 12.67 -30.85 5.05
CA THR A 298 13.44 -32.10 4.92
C THR A 298 12.93 -33.17 5.88
N LEU A 299 12.56 -32.81 7.10
CA LEU A 299 11.96 -33.73 8.07
C LEU A 299 10.60 -34.28 7.59
N VAL A 300 9.77 -33.42 7.02
CA VAL A 300 8.46 -33.79 6.45
C VAL A 300 8.64 -34.66 5.20
N GLU A 301 9.54 -34.29 4.29
CA GLU A 301 9.85 -35.05 3.08
C GLU A 301 10.41 -36.43 3.44
N ASN A 302 11.30 -36.53 4.43
CA ASN A 302 11.81 -37.81 4.92
C ASN A 302 10.70 -38.66 5.56
N LYS A 303 9.78 -38.05 6.33
CA LYS A 303 8.62 -38.76 6.87
C LYS A 303 7.67 -39.25 5.78
N ILE A 304 7.44 -38.44 4.75
CA ILE A 304 6.62 -38.81 3.59
C ILE A 304 7.30 -39.91 2.76
N ALA A 305 8.61 -39.84 2.54
CA ALA A 305 9.37 -40.86 1.83
C ALA A 305 9.44 -42.20 2.58
N GLN A 306 9.31 -42.17 3.91
CA GLN A 306 9.18 -43.35 4.77
C GLN A 306 7.74 -43.88 4.88
N MET A 307 6.74 -43.16 4.34
CA MET A 307 5.39 -43.69 4.22
C MET A 307 5.33 -44.62 3.00
N ASP A 308 5.18 -45.92 3.26
CA ASP A 308 4.92 -46.89 2.19
C ASP A 308 3.51 -46.64 1.60
N ASN A 309 3.50 -45.95 0.45
CA ASN A 309 2.30 -45.65 -0.33
C ASN A 309 2.00 -46.75 -1.39
N GLY A 310 2.67 -47.91 -1.29
CA GLY A 310 2.41 -49.06 -2.16
C GLY A 310 1.03 -49.65 -1.90
N VAL A 311 0.18 -49.65 -2.93
CA VAL A 311 -1.05 -50.45 -2.95
C VAL A 311 -0.72 -51.79 -3.57
N HIS A 312 -0.72 -52.85 -2.77
CA HIS A 312 -0.31 -54.18 -3.22
C HIS A 312 -1.51 -55.09 -3.44
N GLY A 313 -1.77 -55.44 -4.70
CA GLY A 313 -2.87 -56.33 -5.08
C GLY A 313 -2.55 -57.80 -4.87
N TYR A 314 -3.43 -58.53 -4.20
CA TYR A 314 -3.36 -59.98 -4.00
C TYR A 314 -4.68 -60.62 -4.41
N PRO A 315 -4.68 -61.88 -4.88
CA PRO A 315 -5.91 -62.53 -5.35
C PRO A 315 -7.03 -62.56 -4.32
N ASN A 316 -6.70 -62.68 -3.02
CA ASN A 316 -7.64 -62.70 -1.90
C ASN A 316 -6.94 -62.41 -0.56
N ALA A 317 -7.72 -62.22 0.50
CA ALA A 317 -7.22 -61.95 1.84
C ALA A 317 -6.29 -63.04 2.41
N ASN A 318 -6.52 -64.31 2.06
CA ASN A 318 -5.67 -65.42 2.50
C ASN A 318 -4.30 -65.37 1.84
N ALA A 319 -4.22 -64.96 0.58
CA ALA A 319 -2.96 -64.78 -0.13
C ALA A 319 -2.11 -63.65 0.51
N ILE A 320 -2.74 -62.57 0.99
CA ILE A 320 -2.06 -61.52 1.77
C ILE A 320 -1.47 -62.10 3.06
N LYS A 321 -2.29 -62.82 3.83
CA LYS A 321 -1.90 -63.43 5.11
C LYS A 321 -0.80 -64.50 4.95
N GLN A 322 -0.79 -65.23 3.84
CA GLN A 322 0.27 -66.20 3.54
C GLN A 322 1.57 -65.55 3.10
N ALA A 323 1.50 -64.50 2.28
CA ALA A 323 2.68 -63.76 1.85
C ALA A 323 3.35 -63.03 3.02
N TYR A 324 2.54 -62.56 3.98
CA TYR A 324 2.98 -61.80 5.15
C TYR A 324 2.37 -62.35 6.44
N PRO A 325 2.81 -63.54 6.90
CA PRO A 325 2.22 -64.21 8.07
C PRO A 325 2.47 -63.47 9.38
N ASN A 326 3.52 -62.64 9.44
CA ASN A 326 3.85 -61.79 10.58
C ASN A 326 3.46 -60.31 10.34
N GLY A 327 2.73 -60.04 9.26
CA GLY A 327 2.33 -58.70 8.84
C GLY A 327 3.36 -57.96 7.99
N ALA A 328 2.89 -56.89 7.35
CA ALA A 328 3.70 -55.93 6.60
C ALA A 328 3.04 -54.54 6.67
N GLN A 329 3.85 -53.48 6.62
CA GLN A 329 3.35 -52.12 6.45
C GLN A 329 2.89 -51.91 4.99
N GLY A 330 1.83 -51.13 4.79
CA GLY A 330 1.24 -50.86 3.47
C GLY A 330 -0.27 -51.12 3.41
N ILE A 331 -0.91 -50.71 2.31
CA ILE A 331 -2.32 -51.01 2.01
C ILE A 331 -2.36 -52.16 1.00
N PHE A 332 -2.97 -53.27 1.38
CA PHE A 332 -3.06 -54.48 0.56
C PHE A 332 -4.49 -54.65 0.05
N VAL A 333 -4.69 -54.97 -1.23
CA VAL A 333 -6.04 -55.10 -1.80
C VAL A 333 -6.30 -56.56 -2.17
N ALA A 334 -7.34 -57.13 -1.58
CA ALA A 334 -7.86 -58.44 -1.97
C ALA A 334 -8.73 -58.26 -3.22
N VAL A 335 -8.24 -58.70 -4.38
CA VAL A 335 -8.86 -58.43 -5.69
C VAL A 335 -10.22 -59.11 -5.84
N ASP A 336 -10.42 -60.28 -5.23
CA ASP A 336 -11.69 -61.01 -5.25
C ASP A 336 -12.85 -60.26 -4.59
N THR A 337 -12.57 -59.51 -3.53
CA THR A 337 -13.58 -58.73 -2.78
C THR A 337 -13.50 -57.23 -3.07
N GLY A 338 -12.39 -56.76 -3.63
CA GLY A 338 -12.07 -55.34 -3.74
C GLY A 338 -11.82 -54.67 -2.38
N HIS A 339 -11.67 -55.45 -1.30
CA HIS A 339 -11.45 -54.92 0.04
C HIS A 339 -9.97 -54.59 0.26
N GLN A 340 -9.74 -53.50 0.99
CA GLN A 340 -8.42 -53.16 1.50
C GLN A 340 -8.14 -53.88 2.82
N TRP A 341 -6.88 -54.23 3.03
CA TRP A 341 -6.38 -54.96 4.19
C TRP A 341 -5.12 -54.26 4.66
N TYR A 342 -5.02 -54.01 5.96
CA TYR A 342 -3.84 -53.43 6.59
C TYR A 342 -3.50 -54.19 7.86
N TYR A 343 -2.21 -54.31 8.16
CA TYR A 343 -1.72 -55.00 9.34
C TYR A 343 -1.59 -54.01 10.50
N VAL A 344 -2.42 -54.17 11.53
CA VAL A 344 -2.44 -53.32 12.72
C VAL A 344 -2.70 -54.19 13.94
N ASN A 345 -2.11 -53.84 15.08
CA ASN A 345 -2.27 -54.59 16.34
C ASN A 345 -1.86 -56.09 16.25
N GLY A 346 -0.87 -56.40 15.42
CA GLY A 346 -0.40 -57.79 15.24
C GLY A 346 -1.38 -58.69 14.50
N GLN A 347 -2.38 -58.12 13.81
CA GLN A 347 -3.37 -58.86 13.03
C GLN A 347 -3.72 -58.17 11.71
N TRP A 348 -4.09 -58.98 10.72
CA TRP A 348 -4.62 -58.50 9.44
C TRP A 348 -6.07 -58.05 9.61
N THR A 349 -6.34 -56.76 9.39
CA THR A 349 -7.66 -56.15 9.51
C THR A 349 -8.25 -55.87 8.12
N ASP A 350 -9.51 -56.25 7.90
CA ASP A 350 -10.28 -55.87 6.72
C ASP A 350 -10.78 -54.43 6.89
N GLY A 351 -10.33 -53.54 6.01
CA GLY A 351 -10.68 -52.13 5.96
C GLY A 351 -11.87 -51.79 5.06
N GLY A 352 -12.60 -52.79 4.58
CA GLY A 352 -13.74 -52.63 3.66
C GLY A 352 -13.32 -52.32 2.23
N ALA A 353 -14.30 -52.02 1.36
CA ALA A 353 -14.05 -51.75 -0.05
C ALA A 353 -13.02 -50.63 -0.27
N TYR A 354 -11.95 -50.92 -1.02
CA TYR A 354 -10.89 -49.97 -1.35
C TYR A 354 -11.43 -48.81 -2.21
N GLN A 355 -12.43 -49.10 -3.05
CA GLN A 355 -13.20 -48.10 -3.80
C GLN A 355 -14.67 -48.51 -3.88
N SER A 356 -15.55 -47.90 -3.07
CA SER A 356 -16.99 -47.98 -3.29
C SER A 356 -17.42 -46.97 -4.38
N PRO A 357 -18.51 -47.21 -5.13
CA PRO A 357 -19.03 -46.24 -6.09
C PRO A 357 -19.32 -44.90 -5.40
N ARG A 358 -18.68 -43.83 -5.90
CA ARG A 358 -18.73 -42.45 -5.41
C ARG A 358 -20.13 -42.04 -4.91
N GLY A 359 -20.30 -42.00 -3.59
CA GLY A 359 -21.36 -41.26 -2.92
C GLY A 359 -20.83 -39.92 -2.43
N ASN A 360 -21.13 -38.84 -3.17
CA ASN A 360 -21.22 -37.44 -2.72
C ASN A 360 -20.13 -36.85 -1.79
N ALA A 361 -18.87 -37.27 -1.87
CA ALA A 361 -17.77 -36.59 -1.16
C ALA A 361 -17.39 -35.21 -1.76
N ASP A 362 -17.83 -34.93 -3.00
CA ASP A 362 -17.48 -33.69 -3.72
C ASP A 362 -18.17 -32.45 -3.12
N ALA A 363 -19.39 -32.62 -2.61
CA ALA A 363 -20.16 -31.51 -2.02
C ALA A 363 -19.53 -31.00 -0.73
N THR A 364 -18.95 -31.87 0.10
CA THR A 364 -18.33 -31.48 1.38
C THR A 364 -16.95 -30.86 1.19
N ALA A 365 -16.19 -31.31 0.18
CA ALA A 365 -14.91 -30.72 -0.18
C ALA A 365 -15.09 -29.36 -0.89
N THR A 366 -16.10 -29.24 -1.76
CA THR A 366 -16.51 -27.97 -2.37
C THR A 366 -17.11 -27.02 -1.33
N ALA A 367 -17.86 -27.53 -0.35
CA ALA A 367 -18.37 -26.72 0.76
C ALA A 367 -17.27 -26.25 1.72
N LEU A 368 -16.24 -27.07 1.98
CA LEU A 368 -15.08 -26.67 2.79
C LEU A 368 -14.19 -25.67 2.02
N HIS A 369 -14.02 -25.86 0.71
CA HIS A 369 -13.35 -24.92 -0.18
C HIS A 369 -14.10 -23.58 -0.27
N ASN A 370 -15.43 -23.62 -0.42
CA ASN A 370 -16.28 -22.43 -0.42
C ASN A 370 -16.40 -21.80 0.97
N GLN A 371 -16.33 -22.56 2.07
CA GLN A 371 -16.23 -22.00 3.43
C GLN A 371 -14.88 -21.34 3.68
N MET A 372 -13.80 -21.83 3.09
CA MET A 372 -12.49 -21.17 3.12
C MET A 372 -12.48 -19.90 2.26
N LEU A 373 -13.16 -19.90 1.11
CA LEU A 373 -13.37 -18.72 0.28
C LEU A 373 -14.33 -17.70 0.92
N ASP A 374 -15.41 -18.12 1.58
CA ASP A 374 -16.33 -17.27 2.36
C ASP A 374 -15.64 -16.73 3.62
N ALA A 375 -14.73 -17.47 4.24
CA ALA A 375 -13.93 -16.98 5.36
C ALA A 375 -12.89 -15.93 4.93
N LEU A 376 -12.46 -15.98 3.66
CA LEU A 376 -11.65 -14.94 3.01
C LEU A 376 -12.53 -13.75 2.57
N ASP A 377 -13.76 -13.97 2.09
CA ASP A 377 -14.68 -12.91 1.62
C ASP A 377 -15.43 -12.20 2.77
N GLN A 378 -15.61 -12.82 3.94
CA GLN A 378 -16.18 -12.20 5.15
C GLN A 378 -15.19 -11.36 5.97
N GLN A 379 -13.88 -11.37 5.64
CA GLN A 379 -12.94 -10.40 6.20
C GLN A 379 -13.05 -9.01 5.52
N ASP A 380 -13.77 -8.92 4.39
CA ASP A 380 -13.94 -7.70 3.61
C ASP A 380 -15.43 -7.39 3.32
N LYS A 381 -16.20 -6.80 4.28
CA LYS A 381 -17.42 -5.94 4.12
C LYS A 381 -18.22 -5.75 5.45
N ILE A 382 -18.84 -4.62 5.88
CA ILE A 382 -19.00 -3.20 5.46
C ILE A 382 -19.93 -2.41 6.48
N TRP A 383 -19.76 -1.07 6.68
CA TRP A 383 -20.67 0.08 7.12
C TRP A 383 -21.64 -0.01 8.38
N GLN A 384 -22.05 1.04 9.16
CA GLN A 384 -22.66 2.36 8.83
C GLN A 384 -23.10 3.26 10.06
N ARG A 385 -23.44 4.56 9.86
CA ARG A 385 -24.12 5.54 10.79
C ARG A 385 -25.60 5.79 10.38
N LYS A 386 -26.57 6.01 11.32
CA LYS A 386 -27.84 6.79 11.11
C LYS A 386 -28.71 7.11 12.38
N LEU A 387 -29.08 8.40 12.54
CA LEU A 387 -30.24 9.12 13.19
C LEU A 387 -30.63 8.97 14.70
N TYR A 388 -30.99 10.11 15.35
CA TYR A 388 -31.32 10.27 16.79
C TYR A 388 -32.76 10.77 17.06
N VAL A 389 -33.35 10.43 18.23
CA VAL A 389 -34.68 10.87 18.74
C VAL A 389 -34.53 11.48 20.15
N ASN A 390 -35.25 12.56 20.47
CA ASN A 390 -35.28 13.09 21.83
C ASN A 390 -36.22 12.24 22.72
N VAL A 391 -35.68 11.63 23.77
CA VAL A 391 -36.41 10.68 24.63
C VAL A 391 -37.34 11.33 25.65
N ASN A 392 -37.23 12.64 25.90
CA ASN A 392 -38.13 13.33 26.83
C ASN A 392 -39.40 13.86 26.15
N THR A 393 -39.36 14.11 24.84
CA THR A 393 -40.50 14.65 24.08
C THR A 393 -41.04 13.71 23.00
N GLY A 394 -40.26 12.72 22.57
CA GLY A 394 -40.68 11.75 21.56
C GLY A 394 -40.69 12.29 20.12
N GLU A 395 -40.22 13.52 19.89
CA GLU A 395 -40.14 14.10 18.54
C GLU A 395 -38.77 13.91 17.89
N TRP A 396 -38.81 13.76 16.56
CA TRP A 396 -37.65 13.62 15.69
C TRP A 396 -37.04 15.00 15.41
N LEU A 397 -35.74 15.16 15.67
CA LEU A 397 -35.04 16.44 15.45
C LEU A 397 -34.33 16.46 14.09
N ASN A 398 -34.52 17.55 13.33
CA ASN A 398 -33.81 17.86 12.10
C ASN A 398 -32.59 18.76 12.41
N ASP A 399 -31.48 18.53 11.69
CA ASP A 399 -30.13 19.12 11.78
C ASP A 399 -30.03 20.66 11.93
N LYS A 400 -31.11 21.44 11.80
CA LYS A 400 -31.05 22.91 11.88
C LYS A 400 -31.19 23.54 13.28
N ASN A 401 -31.57 22.78 14.32
CA ASN A 401 -32.02 23.40 15.60
C ASN A 401 -31.22 23.07 16.87
N MET A 402 -29.99 22.54 16.81
CA MET A 402 -29.18 22.34 18.04
C MET A 402 -28.31 23.55 18.42
N ARG A 403 -28.96 24.66 18.79
CA ARG A 403 -28.46 25.53 19.87
C ARG A 403 -29.62 25.69 20.85
N GLU A 404 -29.60 24.88 21.89
CA GLU A 404 -29.91 25.26 23.28
C GLU A 404 -29.99 23.98 24.13
N THR A 405 -28.86 23.70 24.79
CA THR A 405 -28.68 23.01 26.06
C THR A 405 -29.87 22.22 26.63
N GLN A 406 -29.72 20.89 26.79
CA GLN A 406 -29.98 20.18 28.06
C GLN A 406 -29.59 18.67 28.05
N SER A 407 -28.76 18.29 29.03
CA SER A 407 -28.52 16.98 29.69
C SER A 407 -27.84 15.78 28.96
N ASN A 408 -26.50 15.84 28.93
CA ASN A 408 -25.41 14.85 29.12
C ASN A 408 -25.52 13.33 28.80
N TRP A 409 -26.45 12.84 27.97
CA TRP A 409 -26.52 11.39 27.67
C TRP A 409 -26.78 11.08 26.19
N CYS A 410 -26.02 10.13 25.63
CA CYS A 410 -26.23 9.57 24.29
C CYS A 410 -26.66 8.10 24.37
N TRP A 411 -27.66 7.72 23.58
CA TRP A 411 -28.22 6.36 23.48
C TRP A 411 -28.25 5.88 22.03
N THR A 412 -27.78 4.66 21.79
CA THR A 412 -27.99 3.94 20.52
C THR A 412 -29.15 2.96 20.71
N PRO A 413 -30.35 3.22 20.13
CA PRO A 413 -31.56 2.57 20.60
C PRO A 413 -31.91 1.31 19.79
N TYR A 414 -30.99 0.35 19.56
CA TYR A 414 -31.35 -0.93 18.93
C TYR A 414 -30.46 -2.10 19.40
N TYR A 415 -31.04 -3.30 19.48
CA TYR A 415 -30.32 -4.53 19.82
C TYR A 415 -29.39 -4.91 18.67
N THR A 416 -28.08 -4.87 18.93
CA THR A 416 -27.08 -5.24 17.93
C THR A 416 -26.72 -6.71 18.12
N PRO A 417 -26.89 -7.57 17.09
CA PRO A 417 -26.57 -8.99 17.20
C PRO A 417 -25.06 -9.21 17.32
N VAL A 418 -24.65 -10.15 18.17
CA VAL A 418 -23.25 -10.46 18.44
C VAL A 418 -23.01 -11.96 18.50
N LYS A 419 -21.77 -12.37 18.20
CA LYS A 419 -21.37 -13.76 18.33
C LYS A 419 -21.10 -14.06 19.81
N LYS A 420 -21.76 -15.10 20.33
CA LYS A 420 -21.58 -15.56 21.72
C LYS A 420 -20.11 -15.74 22.08
N ASN A 421 -19.76 -15.34 23.29
CA ASN A 421 -18.42 -15.46 23.88
C ASN A 421 -17.30 -14.82 23.07
N SER A 422 -17.63 -13.89 22.18
CA SER A 422 -16.64 -13.10 21.46
C SER A 422 -16.35 -11.81 22.21
N ASP A 423 -15.10 -11.39 22.15
CA ASP A 423 -14.62 -10.14 22.73
C ASP A 423 -14.87 -8.96 21.80
N TYR A 424 -15.26 -7.84 22.38
CA TYR A 424 -15.54 -6.59 21.69
C TYR A 424 -14.91 -5.41 22.43
N ILE A 425 -14.51 -4.40 21.66
CA ILE A 425 -13.92 -3.16 22.14
C ILE A 425 -14.88 -2.02 21.88
N PHE A 426 -15.10 -1.19 22.88
CA PHE A 426 -15.88 0.05 22.75
C PHE A 426 -14.97 1.27 22.75
N ALA A 427 -14.95 2.06 21.67
CA ALA A 427 -14.15 3.29 21.56
C ALA A 427 -15.00 4.53 21.24
N GLY A 428 -14.61 5.69 21.75
CA GLY A 428 -15.22 6.99 21.44
C GLY A 428 -14.17 7.99 20.97
N TYR A 429 -14.46 8.78 19.92
CA TYR A 429 -13.51 9.74 19.35
C TYR A 429 -13.78 11.19 19.81
N ASP A 430 -12.78 12.07 19.85
CA ASP A 430 -12.93 13.52 20.08
C ASP A 430 -12.54 14.28 18.80
N GLY A 431 -13.46 15.07 18.24
CA GLY A 431 -13.30 15.72 16.95
C GLY A 431 -12.32 16.91 16.88
N VAL A 432 -11.75 17.41 17.99
CA VAL A 432 -11.04 18.72 18.00
C VAL A 432 -9.53 18.63 18.26
N SER A 433 -8.97 17.48 18.66
CA SER A 433 -7.52 17.33 18.93
C SER A 433 -6.86 16.22 18.10
N ALA A 434 -5.77 16.57 17.38
CA ALA A 434 -4.93 15.68 16.54
C ALA A 434 -4.26 14.50 17.28
N ASN A 435 -4.54 14.36 18.58
CA ASN A 435 -4.10 13.27 19.41
C ASN A 435 -5.33 12.49 19.89
N SER A 436 -5.43 11.26 19.43
CA SER A 436 -6.31 10.16 19.84
C SER A 436 -6.28 9.86 21.34
N LYS A 437 -6.73 10.80 22.17
CA LYS A 437 -7.19 10.53 23.54
C LYS A 437 -8.70 10.76 23.56
N VAL A 438 -9.41 9.76 24.07
CA VAL A 438 -10.84 9.84 24.38
C VAL A 438 -11.03 10.84 25.54
N VAL A 439 -10.97 12.14 25.31
CA VAL A 439 -11.13 13.15 26.38
C VAL A 439 -12.60 13.54 26.44
N GLY A 440 -13.28 13.35 27.58
CA GLY A 440 -14.65 13.87 27.78
C GLY A 440 -15.76 12.84 28.01
N ILE A 441 -15.52 11.52 27.91
CA ILE A 441 -16.51 10.50 28.32
C ILE A 441 -16.40 10.25 29.83
N SER A 442 -17.49 10.46 30.57
CA SER A 442 -17.58 10.19 32.01
C SER A 442 -17.91 8.74 32.33
N SER A 443 -18.80 8.14 31.55
CA SER A 443 -19.28 6.78 31.80
C SER A 443 -19.89 6.14 30.57
N VAL A 444 -19.74 4.82 30.45
CA VAL A 444 -20.38 3.96 29.45
C VAL A 444 -20.96 2.74 30.16
N TYR A 445 -22.22 2.42 29.84
CA TYR A 445 -22.92 1.23 30.29
C TYR A 445 -23.27 0.37 29.08
N ILE A 446 -22.98 -0.92 29.15
CA ILE A 446 -23.18 -1.92 28.09
C ILE A 446 -24.02 -3.05 28.67
N ASN A 447 -25.15 -3.35 28.06
CA ASN A 447 -26.10 -4.35 28.48
C ASN A 447 -26.12 -5.52 27.49
N LEU A 448 -25.99 -6.73 28.01
CA LEU A 448 -25.93 -7.99 27.29
C LEU A 448 -27.27 -8.72 27.44
N TYR A 449 -27.76 -9.32 26.36
CA TYR A 449 -29.07 -9.98 26.31
C TYR A 449 -29.01 -11.32 25.57
N SER A 450 -29.85 -12.26 25.98
CA SER A 450 -29.93 -13.59 25.37
C SER A 450 -30.74 -13.56 24.06
N SER A 451 -30.91 -14.72 23.41
CA SER A 451 -31.61 -14.84 22.12
C SER A 451 -33.05 -14.33 22.14
N ASP A 452 -33.75 -14.46 23.27
CA ASP A 452 -35.12 -13.98 23.47
C ASP A 452 -35.17 -12.52 23.97
N LYS A 453 -34.02 -11.85 24.03
CA LYS A 453 -33.83 -10.47 24.51
C LYS A 453 -34.07 -10.27 26.01
N SER A 454 -34.07 -11.35 26.80
CA SER A 454 -33.95 -11.25 28.26
C SER A 454 -32.55 -10.75 28.65
N PHE A 455 -32.50 -9.90 29.68
CA PHE A 455 -31.27 -9.28 30.15
C PHE A 455 -30.37 -10.32 30.84
N ILE A 456 -29.10 -10.36 30.43
CA ILE A 456 -28.08 -11.24 31.01
C ILE A 456 -27.23 -10.47 32.01
N LYS A 457 -26.59 -9.37 31.58
CA LYS A 457 -25.60 -8.67 32.39
C LYS A 457 -25.37 -7.24 31.90
N GLN A 458 -25.01 -6.33 32.81
CA GLN A 458 -24.56 -4.99 32.48
C GLN A 458 -23.08 -4.85 32.86
N ILE A 459 -22.33 -4.20 31.98
CA ILE A 459 -20.92 -3.87 32.12
C ILE A 459 -20.82 -2.34 32.13
N TYR A 460 -19.98 -1.81 33.01
CA TYR A 460 -19.76 -0.39 33.16
C TYR A 460 -18.28 -0.05 33.01
N THR A 461 -17.96 1.04 32.32
CA THR A 461 -16.60 1.59 32.21
C THR A 461 -16.61 3.12 32.22
N ASN A 462 -15.63 3.75 32.85
CA ASN A 462 -15.69 5.19 33.16
C ASN A 462 -14.43 6.04 32.91
N ARG A 463 -13.44 5.59 32.12
CA ARG A 463 -12.36 6.48 31.63
C ARG A 463 -11.76 6.01 30.32
N THR A 464 -11.60 6.97 29.41
CA THR A 464 -10.65 7.20 28.28
C THR A 464 -9.89 6.06 27.58
N ASN A 465 -10.11 4.79 27.90
CA ASN A 465 -9.45 3.63 27.30
C ASN A 465 -10.56 2.70 26.80
N PRO A 466 -10.50 2.25 25.54
CA PRO A 466 -11.57 1.46 24.98
C PRO A 466 -11.53 0.06 25.59
N GLY A 467 -12.43 -0.17 26.54
CA GLY A 467 -12.46 -1.43 27.30
C GLY A 467 -12.84 -2.60 26.40
N ILE A 468 -12.09 -3.69 26.54
CA ILE A 468 -12.46 -4.98 25.95
C ILE A 468 -13.47 -5.65 26.89
N PHE A 469 -14.58 -6.14 26.35
CA PHE A 469 -15.54 -6.93 27.10
C PHE A 469 -15.99 -8.15 26.29
N ASN A 470 -16.17 -9.27 26.98
CA ASN A 470 -16.73 -10.48 26.39
C ASN A 470 -18.26 -10.44 26.42
N THR A 471 -18.89 -11.06 25.44
CA THR A 471 -20.35 -11.11 25.32
C THR A 471 -21.02 -12.14 26.22
N GLU A 472 -20.29 -13.02 26.94
CA GLU A 472 -20.79 -13.96 27.95
C GLU A 472 -22.08 -14.68 27.54
N ASN A 473 -22.06 -15.34 26.38
CA ASN A 473 -23.16 -16.04 25.71
C ASN A 473 -24.34 -15.19 25.22
N ALA A 474 -24.25 -13.87 25.32
CA ALA A 474 -25.25 -12.97 24.74
C ALA A 474 -25.31 -13.10 23.23
N GLU A 475 -26.52 -12.99 22.69
CA GLU A 475 -26.75 -12.88 21.25
C GLU A 475 -27.00 -11.45 20.82
N TYR A 476 -27.32 -10.55 21.77
CA TYR A 476 -27.59 -9.15 21.50
C TYR A 476 -26.98 -8.23 22.56
N ILE A 477 -26.60 -7.02 22.14
CA ILE A 477 -26.07 -5.98 23.02
C ILE A 477 -26.76 -4.63 22.81
N ARG A 478 -26.69 -3.78 23.85
CA ARG A 478 -27.14 -2.37 23.85
C ARG A 478 -26.22 -1.53 24.71
N PHE A 479 -25.92 -0.27 24.35
CA PHE A 479 -25.07 0.59 25.18
C PHE A 479 -25.57 2.03 25.33
N SER A 480 -25.04 2.73 26.33
CA SER A 480 -25.33 4.13 26.65
C SER A 480 -24.14 4.82 27.28
N MET A 481 -23.96 6.13 27.06
CA MET A 481 -22.85 6.89 27.65
C MET A 481 -23.24 8.29 28.13
N SER A 482 -22.39 8.85 29.01
CA SER A 482 -22.44 10.24 29.47
C SER A 482 -21.10 10.95 29.21
N THR A 483 -21.17 12.25 28.91
CA THR A 483 -20.00 13.11 28.62
C THR A 483 -19.89 14.29 29.61
N ASN A 484 -18.66 14.76 29.83
CA ASN A 484 -18.30 15.76 30.86
C ASN A 484 -18.15 17.20 30.34
N THR A 485 -17.92 17.41 29.05
CA THR A 485 -17.79 18.75 28.44
C THR A 485 -18.57 18.82 27.14
N PHE A 486 -19.27 19.94 26.93
CA PHE A 486 -20.19 20.16 25.81
C PHE A 486 -19.54 20.75 24.54
N SER A 487 -18.22 20.92 24.50
CA SER A 487 -17.54 21.65 23.42
C SER A 487 -17.10 20.81 22.22
N ASP A 488 -17.06 19.47 22.35
CA ASP A 488 -16.38 18.62 21.37
C ASP A 488 -17.29 17.47 20.89
N GLU A 489 -17.46 17.29 19.57
CA GLU A 489 -18.26 16.20 18.99
C GLU A 489 -17.57 14.86 19.19
N GLN A 490 -18.29 13.88 19.76
CA GLN A 490 -17.75 12.54 20.03
C GLN A 490 -18.51 11.41 19.33
N TYR A 491 -17.76 10.44 18.79
CA TYR A 491 -18.30 9.35 17.96
C TYR A 491 -18.06 7.97 18.59
N PRO A 492 -19.09 7.23 19.05
CA PRO A 492 -18.92 5.86 19.56
C PRO A 492 -18.83 4.82 18.46
N SER A 493 -18.01 3.80 18.65
CA SER A 493 -17.87 2.65 17.76
C SER A 493 -17.54 1.37 18.53
N LEU A 494 -18.01 0.23 18.01
CA LEU A 494 -17.79 -1.09 18.59
C LEU A 494 -17.02 -1.97 17.60
N PHE A 495 -15.89 -2.51 18.04
CA PHE A 495 -14.99 -3.31 17.21
C PHE A 495 -14.92 -4.74 17.77
N LYS A 496 -14.86 -5.74 16.88
CA LYS A 496 -14.77 -7.15 17.28
C LYS A 496 -13.31 -7.58 17.36
N GLY A 497 -12.93 -8.26 18.42
CA GLY A 497 -11.55 -8.70 18.67
C GLY A 497 -10.77 -7.73 19.56
N ASN A 498 -9.54 -8.13 19.91
CA ASN A 498 -8.83 -7.58 21.07
C ASN A 498 -7.79 -6.51 20.70
N THR A 499 -7.85 -5.98 19.48
CA THR A 499 -6.86 -5.04 18.94
C THR A 499 -7.57 -3.88 18.25
N LEU A 500 -7.25 -2.63 18.59
CA LEU A 500 -7.79 -1.48 17.88
C LEU A 500 -7.39 -1.51 16.39
N PRO A 501 -8.30 -1.20 15.45
CA PRO A 501 -7.95 -1.02 14.05
C PRO A 501 -7.00 0.17 13.89
N LYS A 502 -5.85 -0.05 13.24
CA LYS A 502 -4.79 0.97 13.00
C LYS A 502 -5.23 2.15 12.10
N GLU A 503 -6.45 2.15 11.56
CA GLU A 503 -6.99 3.21 10.69
C GLU A 503 -7.72 4.34 11.42
N ILE A 504 -7.78 4.36 12.76
CA ILE A 504 -8.57 5.36 13.51
C ILE A 504 -7.75 6.56 14.01
N GLU A 505 -6.42 6.56 13.89
CA GLU A 505 -5.60 7.70 14.34
C GLU A 505 -5.36 8.73 13.23
N ASN A 506 -6.31 9.65 13.03
CA ASN A 506 -6.05 11.06 12.72
C ASN A 506 -6.22 11.55 11.27
N ASP A 507 -7.38 11.28 10.69
CA ASP A 507 -8.05 12.22 9.79
C ASP A 507 -8.57 13.40 10.65
N ILE A 508 -7.82 14.50 10.80
CA ILE A 508 -8.27 15.70 11.56
C ILE A 508 -8.12 16.97 10.72
N TYR A 509 -9.25 17.36 10.13
CA TYR A 509 -9.59 18.75 9.87
C TYR A 509 -10.40 19.28 11.04
N GLY A 510 -9.92 20.32 11.70
CA GLY A 510 -10.70 20.92 12.77
C GLY A 510 -10.13 22.16 13.43
N LEU A 511 -9.20 22.91 12.79
CA LEU A 511 -8.87 24.25 13.26
C LEU A 511 -8.67 25.22 12.08
N PHE A 512 -9.36 26.37 12.19
CA PHE A 512 -9.14 27.66 11.51
C PHE A 512 -10.10 28.07 10.36
N ASP A 513 -11.39 28.18 10.68
CA ASP A 513 -12.45 28.88 9.91
C ASP A 513 -12.54 30.39 10.21
N THR A 514 -11.43 31.12 10.13
CA THR A 514 -11.47 32.61 10.10
C THR A 514 -10.56 33.23 9.06
N ALA A 515 -9.69 32.45 8.39
CA ALA A 515 -8.95 32.90 7.21
C ALA A 515 -9.62 32.50 5.87
N TYR A 516 -10.66 31.66 5.88
CA TYR A 516 -11.21 31.04 4.67
C TYR A 516 -12.22 31.89 3.88
N LYS A 517 -12.60 33.09 4.37
CA LYS A 517 -13.40 34.05 3.57
C LYS A 517 -12.57 34.90 2.61
N GLN A 518 -11.24 34.74 2.55
CA GLN A 518 -10.42 35.29 1.46
C GLN A 518 -9.89 34.24 0.48
N LEU A 519 -10.21 32.95 0.66
CA LEU A 519 -9.84 31.86 -0.26
C LEU A 519 -11.00 31.35 -1.12
N GLY A 520 -12.02 32.19 -1.32
CA GLY A 520 -13.07 31.97 -2.31
C GLY A 520 -12.60 32.00 -3.78
N ASN A 521 -11.29 31.90 -4.06
CA ASN A 521 -10.74 31.75 -5.40
C ASN A 521 -9.40 30.96 -5.38
N SER A 522 -9.43 29.73 -5.93
CA SER A 522 -8.41 29.19 -6.86
C SER A 522 -7.16 28.39 -6.43
N LEU A 523 -7.07 27.68 -5.29
CA LEU A 523 -5.87 26.84 -5.02
C LEU A 523 -6.08 25.35 -4.62
N ALA A 524 -7.30 24.83 -4.51
CA ALA A 524 -7.52 23.44 -4.08
C ALA A 524 -8.47 22.60 -4.94
N ASP A 525 -8.73 22.99 -6.20
CA ASP A 525 -9.39 22.09 -7.15
C ASP A 525 -8.35 21.55 -8.13
N PHE A 526 -8.07 20.24 -8.04
CA PHE A 526 -7.39 19.50 -9.11
C PHE A 526 -8.19 18.27 -9.50
N LYS A 527 -8.09 17.75 -10.72
CA LYS A 527 -8.83 16.54 -11.15
C LYS A 527 -7.86 15.45 -11.58
N LEU A 528 -8.24 14.19 -11.40
CA LEU A 528 -7.50 13.06 -11.95
C LEU A 528 -8.27 12.49 -13.14
N PRO A 529 -7.55 11.94 -14.12
CA PRO A 529 -8.19 11.24 -15.23
C PRO A 529 -9.00 10.04 -14.69
N PRO A 530 -10.10 9.68 -15.37
CA PRO A 530 -10.91 8.52 -14.98
C PRO A 530 -10.10 7.23 -15.09
N SER A 531 -10.64 6.14 -14.54
CA SER A 531 -10.00 4.83 -14.70
C SER A 531 -10.00 4.41 -16.17
N LEU A 532 -8.83 4.03 -16.68
CA LEU A 532 -8.61 3.78 -18.11
C LEU A 532 -7.71 2.55 -18.32
N SER A 533 -7.91 1.87 -19.45
CA SER A 533 -7.05 0.77 -19.89
C SER A 533 -6.00 1.26 -20.88
N LEU A 534 -4.76 0.80 -20.71
CA LEU A 534 -3.62 1.10 -21.58
C LEU A 534 -3.09 -0.22 -22.15
N PRO A 535 -3.28 -0.51 -23.45
CA PRO A 535 -2.67 -1.67 -24.09
C PRO A 535 -1.16 -1.46 -24.22
N LYS A 536 -0.38 -2.48 -23.89
CA LYS A 536 1.09 -2.47 -23.94
C LYS A 536 1.58 -3.81 -24.48
N MET A 537 2.46 -3.82 -25.48
CA MET A 537 3.07 -5.07 -25.92
C MET A 537 3.96 -5.69 -24.82
N ALA A 538 3.89 -7.00 -24.63
CA ALA A 538 4.66 -7.70 -23.60
C ALA A 538 6.16 -7.38 -23.70
N ASN A 539 6.74 -7.43 -24.90
CA ASN A 539 8.16 -7.18 -25.11
C ASN A 539 8.57 -5.69 -25.17
N LEU A 540 7.64 -4.74 -25.05
CA LEU A 540 7.95 -3.30 -25.08
C LEU A 540 7.66 -2.67 -23.71
N PRO A 541 8.57 -1.88 -23.15
CA PRO A 541 8.27 -1.08 -21.97
C PRO A 541 7.35 0.09 -22.35
N VAL A 542 6.59 0.61 -21.39
CA VAL A 542 5.82 1.85 -21.55
C VAL A 542 6.16 2.83 -20.43
N GLN A 543 6.13 4.12 -20.75
CA GLN A 543 6.39 5.21 -19.81
C GLN A 543 5.08 5.97 -19.58
N ILE A 544 4.84 6.39 -18.34
CA ILE A 544 3.73 7.27 -17.96
C ILE A 544 4.26 8.43 -17.11
N TYR A 545 3.68 9.61 -17.21
CA TYR A 545 4.29 10.85 -16.70
C TYR A 545 3.41 11.58 -15.68
N ASP A 546 4.01 12.14 -14.63
CA ASP A 546 3.33 12.78 -13.50
C ASP A 546 2.34 13.86 -13.98
N ASP A 547 2.80 14.73 -14.89
CA ASP A 547 2.02 15.87 -15.38
C ASP A 547 0.76 15.44 -16.13
N THR A 548 0.83 14.30 -16.79
CA THR A 548 -0.28 13.74 -17.56
C THR A 548 -1.41 13.28 -16.64
N LEU A 549 -1.08 12.84 -15.42
CA LEU A 549 -2.01 12.29 -14.45
C LEU A 549 -2.83 13.35 -13.69
N ILE A 550 -2.74 14.63 -14.08
CA ILE A 550 -3.45 15.75 -13.44
C ILE A 550 -4.24 16.53 -14.50
N GLU A 551 -5.58 16.48 -14.47
CA GLU A 551 -6.52 17.10 -15.44
C GLU A 551 -6.68 18.62 -15.26
N TYR A 552 -6.51 19.12 -14.03
CA TYR A 552 -6.74 20.53 -13.69
C TYR A 552 -5.81 20.90 -12.53
N ALA A 553 -5.04 21.98 -12.64
CA ALA A 553 -4.29 22.53 -11.51
C ALA A 553 -3.91 23.98 -11.80
N VAL A 554 -4.19 24.88 -10.85
CA VAL A 554 -3.74 26.29 -10.92
C VAL A 554 -2.23 26.38 -10.67
N ASN A 555 -1.63 25.32 -10.10
CA ASN A 555 -0.19 25.19 -9.90
C ASN A 555 0.19 23.70 -9.77
N THR A 556 0.73 23.07 -10.82
CA THR A 556 1.10 21.63 -10.78
C THR A 556 2.28 21.33 -9.86
N ASP A 557 3.12 22.34 -9.59
CA ASP A 557 4.36 22.18 -8.82
C ASP A 557 4.11 21.84 -7.34
N VAL A 558 2.89 22.08 -6.85
CA VAL A 558 2.47 21.71 -5.50
C VAL A 558 1.72 20.37 -5.46
N ILE A 559 1.42 19.73 -6.59
CA ILE A 559 0.71 18.44 -6.62
C ILE A 559 1.72 17.32 -6.83
N LYS A 560 1.86 16.44 -5.85
CA LYS A 560 2.68 15.23 -5.96
C LYS A 560 1.82 14.05 -6.38
N VAL A 561 2.24 13.34 -7.42
CA VAL A 561 1.60 12.10 -7.90
C VAL A 561 2.43 10.89 -7.44
N PHE A 562 1.75 9.92 -6.86
CA PHE A 562 2.32 8.64 -6.44
C PHE A 562 1.60 7.52 -7.18
N LEU A 563 2.35 6.58 -7.76
CA LEU A 563 1.83 5.43 -8.48
C LEU A 563 2.23 4.16 -7.73
N TYR A 564 1.26 3.31 -7.42
CA TYR A 564 1.45 2.07 -6.69
C TYR A 564 1.07 0.86 -7.55
N ASP A 565 1.96 -0.13 -7.59
CA ASP A 565 1.67 -1.46 -8.10
C ASP A 565 1.27 -2.35 -6.92
N ASN A 566 0.05 -2.87 -6.93
CA ASN A 566 -0.46 -3.73 -5.86
C ASN A 566 0.16 -5.14 -5.88
N PHE A 567 1.00 -5.47 -6.85
CA PHE A 567 1.50 -6.83 -7.07
C PHE A 567 3.03 -6.97 -7.02
N SER A 568 3.81 -5.90 -7.26
CA SER A 568 5.28 -6.00 -7.31
C SER A 568 6.02 -4.66 -7.20
N ASN A 569 7.21 -4.62 -6.57
CA ASN A 569 8.12 -3.46 -6.61
C ASN A 569 8.84 -3.29 -7.97
N LEU A 570 8.27 -3.78 -9.08
CA LEU A 570 8.91 -3.79 -10.40
C LEU A 570 8.80 -2.45 -11.15
N ILE A 571 7.90 -1.55 -10.72
CA ILE A 571 7.72 -0.24 -11.34
C ILE A 571 8.65 0.77 -10.67
N ALA A 572 9.54 1.36 -11.46
CA ALA A 572 10.49 2.36 -11.00
C ALA A 572 10.16 3.73 -11.61
N LYS A 573 10.49 4.80 -10.88
CA LYS A 573 10.58 6.14 -11.48
C LYS A 573 11.53 6.10 -12.67
N ASN A 574 11.19 6.86 -13.70
CA ASN A 574 12.06 7.05 -14.85
C ASN A 574 13.31 7.85 -14.44
N ASN A 575 14.32 7.89 -15.32
CA ASN A 575 15.59 8.57 -15.02
C ASN A 575 15.44 10.08 -14.78
N SER A 576 14.35 10.68 -15.25
CA SER A 576 14.05 12.10 -15.08
C SER A 576 13.26 12.39 -13.79
N GLY A 577 12.83 11.35 -13.05
CA GLY A 577 12.00 11.46 -11.84
C GLY A 577 10.55 11.92 -12.07
N ASN A 578 10.18 12.32 -13.29
CA ASN A 578 8.89 12.93 -13.65
C ASN A 578 7.85 11.93 -14.18
N GLY A 579 8.08 10.63 -13.99
CA GLY A 579 7.19 9.58 -14.47
C GLY A 579 7.69 8.20 -14.07
N TRP A 580 7.00 7.16 -14.53
CA TRP A 580 7.29 5.76 -14.22
C TRP A 580 7.51 4.94 -15.47
N ARG A 581 8.45 3.99 -15.38
CA ARG A 581 8.71 3.00 -16.40
C ARG A 581 8.06 1.68 -15.99
N ILE A 582 7.13 1.21 -16.81
CA ILE A 582 6.56 -0.13 -16.69
C ILE A 582 7.39 -1.05 -17.60
N PRO A 583 8.11 -2.06 -17.05
CA PRO A 583 9.04 -2.87 -17.81
C PRO A 583 8.34 -3.81 -18.82
N ALA A 584 9.12 -4.36 -19.75
CA ALA A 584 8.67 -5.47 -20.58
C ALA A 584 8.39 -6.72 -19.71
N ASN A 585 7.46 -7.56 -20.16
CA ASN A 585 7.02 -8.80 -19.51
C ASN A 585 6.55 -8.55 -18.08
N SER A 586 5.81 -7.47 -17.86
CA SER A 586 5.25 -7.17 -16.56
C SER A 586 4.01 -8.02 -16.32
N GLY A 587 3.28 -8.44 -17.35
CA GLY A 587 1.92 -8.95 -17.24
C GLY A 587 0.91 -7.83 -16.98
N ASP A 588 -0.36 -8.21 -16.82
CA ASP A 588 -1.43 -7.27 -16.50
C ASP A 588 -1.20 -6.59 -15.15
N ARG A 589 -1.56 -5.30 -15.07
CA ARG A 589 -1.40 -4.51 -13.84
C ARG A 589 -2.56 -3.55 -13.63
N ALA A 590 -2.99 -3.42 -12.37
CA ALA A 590 -3.83 -2.32 -11.93
C ALA A 590 -2.97 -1.38 -11.08
N LEU A 591 -2.74 -0.17 -11.58
CA LEU A 591 -1.91 0.84 -10.94
C LEU A 591 -2.79 1.87 -10.25
N ASP A 592 -2.72 1.93 -8.92
CA ASP A 592 -3.40 2.94 -8.13
C ASP A 592 -2.53 4.20 -8.12
N PHE A 593 -3.02 5.32 -8.63
CA PHE A 593 -2.32 6.60 -8.49
C PHE A 593 -3.08 7.56 -7.59
N ASN A 594 -2.32 8.17 -6.69
CA ASN A 594 -2.77 9.11 -5.69
C ASN A 594 -2.09 10.45 -5.94
N ALA A 595 -2.86 11.52 -5.98
CA ALA A 595 -2.35 12.87 -6.12
C ALA A 595 -2.69 13.68 -4.88
N ILE A 596 -1.71 14.41 -4.33
CA ILE A 596 -1.81 15.14 -3.07
C ILE A 596 -1.37 16.60 -3.26
N LEU A 597 -2.15 17.55 -2.72
CA LEU A 597 -1.80 18.98 -2.68
C LEU A 597 -0.82 19.29 -1.54
N GLY A 598 0.34 19.88 -1.85
CA GLY A 598 1.34 20.39 -0.90
C GLY A 598 2.67 19.62 -0.87
N SER A 599 3.66 20.19 -0.17
CA SER A 599 5.02 19.64 0.00
C SER A 599 5.12 18.62 1.15
N SER A 600 4.13 17.73 1.29
CA SER A 600 4.17 16.77 2.41
C SER A 600 5.25 15.70 2.19
N PRO A 601 6.03 15.35 3.24
CA PRO A 601 6.99 14.24 3.20
C PRO A 601 6.24 12.91 3.05
N GLU A 602 6.92 11.90 2.50
CA GLU A 602 6.39 10.57 2.11
C GLU A 602 5.67 9.77 3.22
N ASN A 603 5.52 10.32 4.42
CA ASN A 603 5.03 9.65 5.63
C ASN A 603 3.61 10.13 6.06
N TYR A 604 3.08 11.19 5.45
CA TYR A 604 1.80 11.82 5.84
C TYR A 604 0.57 11.42 5.00
N TRP A 605 0.72 10.51 4.04
CA TRP A 605 -0.33 10.14 3.08
C TRP A 605 -1.52 9.37 3.67
N ARG A 606 -1.34 8.78 4.87
CA ARG A 606 -2.41 8.05 5.58
C ARG A 606 -3.42 8.97 6.28
N TYR A 607 -3.06 10.25 6.43
CA TYR A 607 -3.80 11.25 7.21
C TYR A 607 -4.12 12.52 6.41
N ALA A 608 -3.79 12.53 5.11
CA ALA A 608 -4.21 13.59 4.20
C ALA A 608 -5.72 13.41 3.94
N PRO A 609 -6.57 14.34 4.37
CA PRO A 609 -8.00 14.11 4.29
C PRO A 609 -8.44 14.13 2.82
N LYS A 610 -9.58 13.51 2.51
CA LYS A 610 -10.11 13.35 1.13
C LYS A 610 -10.21 14.66 0.31
N LEU A 611 -10.12 15.82 0.94
CA LEU A 611 -10.08 17.14 0.29
C LEU A 611 -8.73 17.44 -0.39
N TYR A 612 -7.60 16.89 0.09
CA TYR A 612 -6.27 17.10 -0.48
C TYR A 612 -5.73 15.90 -1.28
N ARG A 613 -6.37 14.73 -1.17
CA ARG A 613 -5.97 13.51 -1.89
C ARG A 613 -7.06 13.07 -2.86
N LYS A 614 -6.70 12.89 -4.14
CA LYS A 614 -7.55 12.22 -5.14
C LYS A 614 -6.89 10.91 -5.56
N GLN A 615 -7.69 9.91 -5.92
CA GLN A 615 -7.23 8.60 -6.38
C GLN A 615 -7.93 8.21 -7.68
N SER A 616 -7.20 7.56 -8.59
CA SER A 616 -7.75 6.89 -9.76
C SER A 616 -6.86 5.68 -10.11
N LYS A 617 -7.23 4.93 -11.16
CA LYS A 617 -6.58 3.67 -11.53
C LYS A 617 -6.23 3.61 -13.02
N ILE A 618 -5.11 3.00 -13.33
CA ILE A 618 -4.71 2.66 -14.71
C ILE A 618 -4.63 1.14 -14.81
N PHE A 619 -5.30 0.56 -15.79
CA PHE A 619 -5.23 -0.86 -16.10
C PHE A 619 -4.26 -1.06 -17.26
N ILE A 620 -3.05 -1.53 -16.97
CA ILE A 620 -2.11 -1.97 -18.01
C ILE A 620 -2.57 -3.35 -18.47
N ASN A 621 -2.99 -3.42 -19.73
CA ASN A 621 -3.37 -4.67 -20.37
C ASN A 621 -2.18 -5.11 -21.22
N GLU A 622 -1.47 -6.14 -20.77
CA GLU A 622 -0.31 -6.64 -21.48
C GLU A 622 -0.77 -7.50 -22.66
N ILE A 623 -0.35 -7.10 -23.86
CA ILE A 623 -0.68 -7.74 -25.13
C ILE A 623 0.43 -8.75 -25.46
N PRO A 624 0.12 -10.06 -25.51
CA PRO A 624 1.09 -11.07 -25.90
C PRO A 624 1.65 -10.80 -27.30
N ILE A 625 2.90 -11.20 -27.54
CA ILE A 625 3.57 -11.00 -28.84
C ILE A 625 2.79 -11.71 -29.98
N ASP A 626 2.18 -12.85 -29.66
CA ASP A 626 1.37 -13.66 -30.57
C ASP A 626 -0.11 -13.26 -30.62
N ALA A 627 -0.51 -12.14 -30.01
CA ALA A 627 -1.87 -11.61 -30.16
C ALA A 627 -2.24 -11.41 -31.64
N GLY A 628 -3.42 -11.89 -32.05
CA GLY A 628 -3.84 -11.83 -33.45
C GLY A 628 -3.10 -12.80 -34.38
N LYS A 629 -2.47 -13.85 -33.84
CA LYS A 629 -1.72 -14.83 -34.64
C LYS A 629 -2.54 -15.38 -35.81
N GLY A 630 -1.94 -15.35 -37.00
CA GLY A 630 -2.52 -15.82 -38.25
C GLY A 630 -3.56 -14.88 -38.88
N GLN A 631 -3.83 -13.72 -38.28
CA GLN A 631 -4.74 -12.73 -38.87
C GLN A 631 -4.04 -11.88 -39.94
N ASN A 632 -4.82 -11.49 -40.96
CA ASN A 632 -4.45 -10.49 -41.95
C ASN A 632 -5.32 -9.26 -41.69
N ILE A 633 -4.74 -8.22 -41.09
CA ILE A 633 -5.46 -7.05 -40.62
C ILE A 633 -5.14 -5.85 -41.52
N LYS A 634 -6.16 -5.21 -42.09
CA LYS A 634 -6.01 -3.92 -42.78
C LYS A 634 -6.48 -2.78 -41.89
N VAL A 635 -5.60 -1.78 -41.76
CA VAL A 635 -5.79 -0.62 -40.87
C VAL A 635 -5.84 0.67 -41.69
N LEU A 636 -6.84 1.50 -41.44
CA LEU A 636 -6.89 2.87 -41.92
C LEU A 636 -6.75 3.83 -40.74
N ILE A 637 -5.79 4.77 -40.81
CA ILE A 637 -5.66 5.85 -39.82
C ILE A 637 -6.15 7.15 -40.44
N ILE A 638 -7.23 7.72 -39.92
CA ILE A 638 -7.71 9.07 -40.25
C ILE A 638 -7.22 10.02 -39.17
N GLY A 639 -6.63 11.16 -39.54
CA GLY A 639 -6.12 12.08 -38.53
C GLY A 639 -5.74 13.48 -39.01
N ASP A 640 -5.14 14.22 -38.09
CA ASP A 640 -4.77 15.62 -38.25
C ASP A 640 -3.28 15.80 -38.62
N SER A 641 -2.66 16.91 -38.19
CA SER A 641 -1.23 17.19 -38.39
C SER A 641 -0.31 16.21 -37.68
N LEU A 642 -0.69 15.65 -36.53
CA LEU A 642 0.11 14.64 -35.82
C LEU A 642 0.25 13.37 -36.68
N THR A 643 -0.84 13.02 -37.37
CA THR A 643 -0.84 11.89 -38.32
C THR A 643 -0.14 12.26 -39.62
N ASN A 644 -0.35 13.48 -40.13
CA ASN A 644 0.29 13.96 -41.36
C ASN A 644 1.82 14.04 -41.27
N TYR A 645 2.38 14.26 -40.07
CA TYR A 645 3.83 14.20 -39.84
C TYR A 645 4.41 12.80 -40.11
N ASN A 646 3.55 11.78 -40.10
CA ASN A 646 3.85 10.40 -40.47
C ASN A 646 4.92 9.70 -39.61
N ILE A 647 5.30 10.23 -38.44
CA ILE A 647 6.29 9.59 -37.57
C ILE A 647 5.67 8.46 -36.75
N TYR A 648 4.57 8.71 -36.02
CA TYR A 648 3.93 7.65 -35.25
C TYR A 648 3.28 6.54 -36.12
N PRO A 649 2.66 6.85 -37.28
CA PRO A 649 2.20 5.81 -38.19
C PRO A 649 3.38 4.98 -38.71
N ASN A 650 4.50 5.61 -39.09
CA ASN A 650 5.70 4.89 -39.50
C ASN A 650 6.24 3.98 -38.40
N ARG A 651 6.28 4.43 -37.15
CA ARG A 651 6.70 3.58 -36.03
C ARG A 651 5.78 2.37 -35.86
N ALA A 652 4.47 2.56 -35.95
CA ALA A 652 3.53 1.44 -35.91
C ALA A 652 3.71 0.49 -37.11
N GLY A 653 3.96 1.05 -38.30
CA GLY A 653 4.27 0.30 -39.52
C GLY A 653 5.58 -0.49 -39.44
N GLU A 654 6.63 0.06 -38.85
CA GLU A 654 7.90 -0.64 -38.59
C GLU A 654 7.69 -1.87 -37.69
N LEU A 655 6.91 -1.71 -36.61
CA LEU A 655 6.58 -2.81 -35.71
C LEU A 655 5.70 -3.85 -36.39
N ALA A 656 4.70 -3.42 -37.17
CA ALA A 656 3.84 -4.28 -37.97
C ALA A 656 4.61 -5.08 -39.03
N ASN A 657 5.55 -4.46 -39.74
CA ASN A 657 6.38 -5.13 -40.74
C ASN A 657 7.35 -6.15 -40.11
N SER A 658 7.67 -5.98 -38.82
CA SER A 658 8.54 -6.87 -38.05
C SER A 658 7.74 -7.94 -37.28
N ASP A 659 6.41 -7.97 -37.40
CA ASP A 659 5.56 -8.91 -36.68
C ASP A 659 5.47 -10.25 -37.44
N GLU A 660 6.00 -11.30 -36.81
CA GLU A 660 5.98 -12.66 -37.38
C GLU A 660 4.65 -13.40 -37.14
N ASN A 661 3.76 -12.85 -36.30
CA ASN A 661 2.53 -13.53 -35.87
C ASN A 661 1.31 -13.04 -36.65
N ALA A 662 1.23 -11.76 -36.99
CA ALA A 662 0.09 -11.17 -37.70
C ALA A 662 0.57 -10.35 -38.90
N THR A 663 -0.16 -10.41 -40.02
CA THR A 663 0.11 -9.54 -41.16
C THR A 663 -0.73 -8.28 -41.01
N ILE A 664 -0.10 -7.14 -40.75
CA ILE A 664 -0.78 -5.85 -40.56
C ILE A 664 -0.45 -4.93 -41.75
N LYS A 665 -1.46 -4.50 -42.49
CA LYS A 665 -1.31 -3.62 -43.66
C LYS A 665 -2.03 -2.30 -43.44
N PHE A 666 -1.30 -1.20 -43.53
CA PHE A 666 -1.88 0.13 -43.51
C PHE A 666 -2.35 0.55 -44.91
N ILE A 667 -3.53 1.16 -44.99
CA ILE A 667 -4.11 1.69 -46.22
C ILE A 667 -4.38 3.20 -46.10
N GLY A 668 -4.49 3.88 -47.24
CA GLY A 668 -4.61 5.33 -47.31
C GLY A 668 -4.00 5.90 -48.57
N THR A 669 -4.32 7.16 -48.86
CA THR A 669 -3.82 7.92 -50.01
C THR A 669 -2.62 8.81 -49.66
N ARG A 670 -2.33 8.98 -48.36
CA ARG A 670 -1.21 9.79 -47.86
C ARG A 670 -0.23 8.93 -47.06
N GLY A 671 0.93 9.51 -46.75
CA GLY A 671 2.04 8.84 -46.08
C GLY A 671 2.94 8.09 -47.05
N ASP A 672 4.25 8.20 -46.86
CA ASP A 672 5.23 7.58 -47.75
C ASP A 672 5.42 6.10 -47.41
N ASN A 673 5.93 5.81 -46.21
CA ASN A 673 6.24 4.44 -45.77
C ASN A 673 4.99 3.72 -45.20
N THR A 674 4.28 4.36 -44.28
CA THR A 674 3.00 3.86 -43.75
C THR A 674 1.86 4.70 -44.28
N LYS A 675 0.85 4.06 -44.86
CA LYS A 675 -0.30 4.76 -45.45
C LYS A 675 -1.28 5.23 -44.38
N HIS A 676 -1.82 6.43 -44.57
CA HIS A 676 -2.78 7.05 -43.67
C HIS A 676 -3.60 8.14 -44.39
N GLU A 677 -4.54 8.74 -43.67
CA GLU A 677 -5.39 9.86 -44.08
C GLU A 677 -5.24 11.01 -43.08
N GLY A 678 -4.00 11.50 -42.97
CA GLY A 678 -3.62 12.57 -42.03
C GLY A 678 -3.51 13.90 -42.77
N ARG A 679 -4.14 14.97 -42.27
CA ARG A 679 -4.12 16.30 -42.89
C ARG A 679 -3.90 17.42 -41.87
N GLY A 680 -2.95 18.30 -42.17
CA GLY A 680 -2.54 19.35 -41.25
C GLY A 680 -3.64 20.38 -40.96
N GLY A 681 -3.99 20.56 -39.69
CA GLY A 681 -4.99 21.54 -39.24
C GLY A 681 -6.45 21.07 -39.34
N TRP A 682 -6.70 19.81 -39.68
CA TRP A 682 -8.06 19.28 -39.83
C TRP A 682 -8.65 18.84 -38.49
N SER A 683 -9.93 19.13 -38.30
CA SER A 683 -10.81 18.62 -37.24
C SER A 683 -11.84 17.64 -37.82
N ALA A 684 -12.58 16.91 -36.98
CA ALA A 684 -13.66 16.04 -37.44
C ALA A 684 -14.70 16.83 -38.25
N LYS A 685 -15.06 18.03 -37.80
CA LYS A 685 -15.97 18.93 -38.53
C LYS A 685 -15.45 19.30 -39.92
N ILE A 686 -14.14 19.50 -40.09
CA ILE A 686 -13.57 19.79 -41.41
C ILE A 686 -13.68 18.56 -42.31
N TYR A 687 -13.40 17.36 -41.77
CA TYR A 687 -13.60 16.09 -42.50
C TYR A 687 -15.04 15.90 -42.98
N THR A 688 -16.04 16.37 -42.24
CA THR A 688 -17.46 16.18 -42.61
C THR A 688 -18.06 17.32 -43.44
N THR A 689 -17.47 18.52 -43.43
CA THR A 689 -18.12 19.70 -44.03
C THR A 689 -17.34 20.39 -45.15
N ARG A 690 -16.05 20.12 -45.32
CA ARG A 690 -15.20 20.86 -46.27
C ARG A 690 -14.67 19.94 -47.37
N THR A 691 -14.84 20.35 -48.62
CA THR A 691 -14.23 19.68 -49.78
C THR A 691 -12.72 19.90 -49.88
N GLN A 692 -12.21 21.01 -49.33
CA GLN A 692 -10.78 21.35 -49.29
C GLN A 692 -10.47 22.22 -48.06
N TYR A 693 -9.31 22.04 -47.44
CA TYR A 693 -8.80 22.88 -46.34
C TYR A 693 -7.27 22.76 -46.17
N ASN A 694 -6.57 23.85 -45.86
CA ASN A 694 -5.10 23.91 -45.71
C ASN A 694 -4.33 23.21 -46.84
N SER A 695 -4.72 23.51 -48.09
CA SER A 695 -4.13 22.92 -49.31
C SER A 695 -4.37 21.41 -49.50
N TYR A 696 -5.16 20.76 -48.64
CA TYR A 696 -5.55 19.36 -48.79
C TYR A 696 -6.97 19.24 -49.33
N ASN A 697 -7.19 18.31 -50.25
CA ASN A 697 -8.52 17.88 -50.68
C ASN A 697 -9.10 16.86 -49.70
N ASN A 698 -10.43 16.85 -49.58
CA ASN A 698 -11.16 15.88 -48.77
C ASN A 698 -11.65 14.71 -49.62
N PRO A 699 -11.05 13.51 -49.52
CA PRO A 699 -11.43 12.37 -50.34
C PRO A 699 -12.68 11.65 -49.79
N PHE A 700 -13.20 12.09 -48.64
CA PHE A 700 -14.39 11.52 -48.00
C PHE A 700 -15.65 12.31 -48.29
N ILE A 701 -15.58 13.49 -48.92
CA ILE A 701 -16.80 14.26 -49.23
C ILE A 701 -17.41 13.79 -50.54
N ASN A 702 -18.64 13.28 -50.45
CA ASN A 702 -19.48 12.97 -51.60
C ASN A 702 -20.87 13.59 -51.38
N ASN A 703 -21.36 14.35 -52.36
CA ASN A 703 -22.64 15.07 -52.26
C ASN A 703 -22.78 15.92 -50.98
N GLY A 704 -21.67 16.54 -50.54
CA GLY A 704 -21.65 17.48 -49.41
C GLY A 704 -21.64 16.84 -48.02
N LYS A 705 -21.44 15.52 -47.90
CA LYS A 705 -21.39 14.79 -46.62
C LYS A 705 -20.21 13.83 -46.57
N PHE A 706 -19.83 13.38 -45.37
CA PHE A 706 -18.83 12.33 -45.21
C PHE A 706 -19.37 10.98 -45.69
N ASP A 707 -18.68 10.39 -46.66
CA ASP A 707 -19.05 9.15 -47.33
C ASP A 707 -17.85 8.20 -47.40
N PHE A 708 -17.79 7.30 -46.42
CA PHE A 708 -16.73 6.32 -46.34
C PHE A 708 -16.77 5.32 -47.52
N SER A 709 -17.96 4.92 -47.95
CA SER A 709 -18.13 4.00 -49.08
C SER A 709 -17.58 4.60 -50.37
N HIS A 710 -17.86 5.89 -50.63
CA HIS A 710 -17.30 6.61 -51.76
C HIS A 710 -15.77 6.62 -51.73
N TYR A 711 -15.17 6.93 -50.58
CA TYR A 711 -13.72 6.92 -50.41
C TYR A 711 -13.12 5.54 -50.69
N MET A 712 -13.70 4.49 -50.11
CA MET A 712 -13.24 3.10 -50.29
C MET A 712 -13.29 2.67 -51.76
N ASN A 713 -14.40 2.96 -52.44
CA ASN A 713 -14.60 2.62 -53.85
C ASN A 713 -13.66 3.42 -54.77
N THR A 714 -13.50 4.72 -54.53
CA THR A 714 -12.65 5.59 -55.37
C THR A 714 -11.18 5.16 -55.34
N ASN A 715 -10.73 4.62 -54.21
CA ASN A 715 -9.34 4.19 -54.03
C ASN A 715 -9.12 2.69 -54.19
N ASN A 716 -10.15 1.93 -54.60
CA ASN A 716 -10.12 0.47 -54.72
C ASN A 716 -9.64 -0.24 -53.44
N PHE A 717 -10.08 0.25 -52.28
CA PHE A 717 -9.84 -0.40 -51.00
C PHE A 717 -11.03 -1.31 -50.63
N SER A 718 -10.74 -2.42 -49.95
CA SER A 718 -11.70 -3.40 -49.44
C SER A 718 -11.18 -4.05 -48.16
N ASP A 719 -12.04 -4.78 -47.45
CA ASP A 719 -11.70 -5.60 -46.27
C ASP A 719 -10.86 -4.84 -45.25
N VAL A 720 -11.36 -3.67 -44.83
CA VAL A 720 -10.74 -2.91 -43.73
C VAL A 720 -11.25 -3.51 -42.45
N ASP A 721 -10.35 -3.83 -41.53
CA ASP A 721 -10.71 -4.43 -40.25
C ASP A 721 -10.77 -3.39 -39.14
N ILE A 722 -9.87 -2.41 -39.20
CA ILE A 722 -9.70 -1.41 -38.15
C ILE A 722 -9.65 -0.01 -38.78
N VAL A 723 -10.48 0.89 -38.26
CA VAL A 723 -10.36 2.33 -38.53
C VAL A 723 -9.97 3.04 -37.24
N ILE A 724 -8.81 3.69 -37.26
CA ILE A 724 -8.31 4.54 -36.18
C ILE A 724 -8.59 5.99 -36.57
N ILE A 725 -9.31 6.72 -35.71
CA ILE A 725 -9.54 8.16 -35.89
C ILE A 725 -8.75 8.90 -34.81
N ASN A 726 -7.64 9.52 -35.19
CA ASN A 726 -6.80 10.33 -34.30
C ASN A 726 -6.96 11.82 -34.65
N LEU A 727 -8.05 12.40 -34.14
CA LEU A 727 -8.44 13.80 -34.27
C LEU A 727 -8.69 14.37 -32.85
N GLY A 728 -8.99 15.66 -32.75
CA GLY A 728 -9.25 16.33 -31.48
C GLY A 728 -8.36 17.53 -31.22
N THR A 729 -7.13 17.56 -31.76
CA THR A 729 -6.19 18.66 -31.51
C THR A 729 -6.75 19.97 -32.06
N ASN A 730 -7.17 19.95 -33.33
CA ASN A 730 -7.76 21.11 -33.99
C ASN A 730 -9.21 21.32 -33.58
N ASP A 731 -9.94 20.26 -33.23
CA ASP A 731 -11.30 20.35 -32.69
C ASP A 731 -11.29 21.20 -31.41
N VAL A 732 -10.40 20.90 -30.47
CA VAL A 732 -10.22 21.68 -29.24
C VAL A 732 -9.79 23.12 -29.53
N THR A 733 -8.87 23.33 -30.47
CA THR A 733 -8.35 24.66 -30.82
C THR A 733 -9.36 25.53 -31.56
N LEU A 734 -10.14 24.96 -32.48
CA LEU A 734 -11.11 25.67 -33.31
C LEU A 734 -12.46 25.84 -32.61
N ASN A 735 -12.78 24.97 -31.65
CA ASN A 735 -13.96 25.09 -30.81
C ASN A 735 -13.89 26.38 -29.98
N LYS A 736 -14.95 27.20 -30.08
CA LYS A 736 -15.10 28.39 -29.25
C LYS A 736 -15.81 28.00 -27.95
N PRO A 737 -15.12 27.99 -26.80
CA PRO A 737 -15.64 27.40 -25.57
C PRO A 737 -16.81 28.20 -24.97
N ASP A 738 -16.95 29.47 -25.33
CA ASP A 738 -18.09 30.33 -25.04
C ASP A 738 -19.36 29.94 -25.81
N MET A 739 -19.24 29.22 -26.93
CA MET A 739 -20.36 28.78 -27.76
C MET A 739 -20.70 27.30 -27.62
N ASP A 740 -19.69 26.43 -27.48
CA ASP A 740 -19.87 24.98 -27.36
C ASP A 740 -18.83 24.38 -26.41
N ASN A 741 -19.07 24.60 -25.12
CA ASN A 741 -18.15 24.22 -24.04
C ASN A 741 -17.97 22.69 -23.91
N ASP A 742 -18.88 21.90 -24.45
CA ASP A 742 -18.89 20.43 -24.34
C ASP A 742 -18.52 19.72 -25.65
N PHE A 743 -18.06 20.47 -26.65
CA PHE A 743 -17.64 19.94 -27.96
C PHE A 743 -18.74 19.14 -28.68
N SER A 744 -20.00 19.50 -28.43
CA SER A 744 -21.16 18.78 -28.95
C SER A 744 -21.21 18.73 -30.47
N GLU A 745 -20.82 19.81 -31.15
CA GLU A 745 -20.76 19.86 -32.62
C GLU A 745 -19.60 19.01 -33.18
N ASP A 746 -18.50 18.93 -32.43
CA ASP A 746 -17.35 18.11 -32.82
C ASP A 746 -17.70 16.62 -32.69
N PHE A 747 -18.38 16.19 -31.60
CA PHE A 747 -18.85 14.81 -31.45
C PHE A 747 -19.90 14.41 -32.49
N LYS A 748 -20.78 15.32 -32.94
CA LYS A 748 -21.69 15.03 -34.07
C LYS A 748 -20.93 14.70 -35.36
N ALA A 749 -19.78 15.34 -35.59
CA ALA A 749 -18.96 15.01 -36.75
C ALA A 749 -18.30 13.62 -36.60
N TYR A 750 -17.90 13.22 -35.38
CA TYR A 750 -17.48 11.83 -35.12
C TYR A 750 -18.62 10.85 -35.37
N ASP A 751 -19.84 11.14 -34.91
CA ASP A 751 -21.02 10.30 -35.16
C ASP A 751 -21.27 10.13 -36.65
N GLU A 752 -21.17 11.20 -37.45
CA GLU A 752 -21.32 11.15 -38.91
C GLU A 752 -20.24 10.27 -39.55
N MET A 753 -18.97 10.48 -39.19
CA MET A 753 -17.85 9.68 -39.70
C MET A 753 -18.02 8.19 -39.38
N ILE A 754 -18.26 7.87 -38.11
CA ILE A 754 -18.35 6.49 -37.62
C ILE A 754 -19.60 5.81 -38.17
N SER A 755 -20.74 6.49 -38.24
CA SER A 755 -21.96 5.94 -38.85
C SER A 755 -21.74 5.59 -40.32
N SER A 756 -21.03 6.45 -41.06
CA SER A 756 -20.68 6.19 -42.46
C SER A 756 -19.72 5.00 -42.61
N ILE A 757 -18.73 4.86 -41.72
CA ILE A 757 -17.82 3.70 -41.67
C ILE A 757 -18.59 2.41 -41.37
N LYS A 758 -19.43 2.43 -40.33
CA LYS A 758 -20.24 1.27 -39.93
C LYS A 758 -21.32 0.89 -40.94
N ALA A 759 -21.79 1.84 -41.74
CA ALA A 759 -22.70 1.57 -42.85
C ALA A 759 -22.01 0.86 -44.02
N TYR A 760 -20.71 1.09 -44.22
CA TYR A 760 -19.92 0.34 -45.21
C TYR A 760 -19.69 -1.11 -44.75
N ASP A 761 -19.23 -1.29 -43.51
CA ASP A 761 -19.15 -2.60 -42.86
C ASP A 761 -19.28 -2.45 -41.33
N SER A 762 -20.31 -3.09 -40.77
CA SER A 762 -20.60 -3.03 -39.34
C SER A 762 -19.53 -3.72 -38.48
N ASN A 763 -18.73 -4.62 -39.06
CA ASN A 763 -17.69 -5.39 -38.36
C ASN A 763 -16.40 -4.60 -38.14
N ILE A 764 -16.20 -3.49 -38.85
CA ILE A 764 -15.01 -2.64 -38.69
C ILE A 764 -14.84 -2.23 -37.23
N LYS A 765 -13.71 -2.56 -36.63
CA LYS A 765 -13.39 -2.11 -35.26
C LYS A 765 -13.00 -0.64 -35.31
N ILE A 766 -13.62 0.15 -34.43
CA ILE A 766 -13.38 1.59 -34.32
C ILE A 766 -12.45 1.82 -33.13
N ALA A 767 -11.35 2.53 -33.37
CA ALA A 767 -10.49 3.03 -32.33
C ALA A 767 -10.34 4.55 -32.42
N LEU A 768 -10.55 5.26 -31.31
CA LEU A 768 -10.48 6.72 -31.27
C LEU A 768 -9.27 7.14 -30.45
N GLY A 769 -8.38 7.89 -31.09
CA GLY A 769 -7.20 8.48 -30.49
C GLY A 769 -7.57 9.66 -29.61
N SER A 770 -6.90 9.78 -28.47
CA SER A 770 -6.93 10.98 -27.67
C SER A 770 -6.04 12.07 -28.27
N THR A 771 -6.27 13.33 -27.91
CA THR A 771 -5.24 14.37 -28.10
C THR A 771 -4.05 14.12 -27.17
N ILE A 772 -2.87 14.63 -27.55
CA ILE A 772 -1.71 14.73 -26.65
C ILE A 772 -1.73 16.05 -25.89
N GLU A 773 -1.09 16.09 -24.72
CA GLU A 773 -0.86 17.34 -24.01
C GLU A 773 0.09 18.27 -24.77
N PRO A 774 -0.06 19.59 -24.66
CA PRO A 774 0.90 20.51 -25.26
C PRO A 774 2.24 20.47 -24.52
N ALA A 775 3.30 20.99 -25.14
CA ALA A 775 4.58 21.18 -24.45
C ALA A 775 4.41 22.06 -23.21
N ARG A 776 5.02 21.69 -22.08
CA ARG A 776 4.77 22.25 -20.74
C ARG A 776 6.02 22.76 -20.02
N LEU A 777 7.11 23.06 -20.74
CA LEU A 777 8.32 23.64 -20.13
C LEU A 777 7.96 24.91 -19.32
N ASN A 778 8.38 24.96 -18.05
CA ASN A 778 8.09 26.06 -17.11
C ASN A 778 6.60 26.40 -16.98
N ASN A 779 5.72 25.38 -16.95
CA ASN A 779 4.27 25.52 -16.80
C ASN A 779 3.55 26.28 -17.93
N ALA A 780 4.17 26.40 -19.11
CA ALA A 780 3.52 26.96 -20.29
C ALA A 780 2.26 26.17 -20.73
N HIS A 781 1.33 26.83 -21.42
CA HIS A 781 0.16 26.22 -22.08
C HIS A 781 -0.82 25.45 -21.17
N ILE A 782 -0.95 25.84 -19.89
CA ILE A 782 -1.85 25.21 -18.91
C ILE A 782 -3.33 25.23 -19.34
N ASP A 783 -3.77 26.30 -19.99
CA ASP A 783 -5.13 26.50 -20.50
C ASP A 783 -5.45 25.51 -21.63
N VAL A 784 -4.52 25.35 -22.57
CA VAL A 784 -4.62 24.39 -23.67
C VAL A 784 -4.60 22.96 -23.14
N LYS A 785 -3.72 22.64 -22.18
CA LYS A 785 -3.68 21.34 -21.50
C LYS A 785 -5.03 21.02 -20.89
N THR A 786 -5.57 21.93 -20.09
CA THR A 786 -6.86 21.75 -19.40
C THR A 786 -7.99 21.43 -20.39
N ARG A 787 -8.05 22.15 -21.52
CA ARG A 787 -9.07 21.89 -22.56
C ARG A 787 -8.86 20.55 -23.26
N ARG A 788 -7.62 20.18 -23.58
CA ARG A 788 -7.30 18.87 -24.20
C ARG A 788 -7.58 17.71 -23.27
N GLN A 789 -7.31 17.83 -21.97
CA GLN A 789 -7.64 16.80 -20.99
C GLN A 789 -9.16 16.67 -20.78
N ARG A 790 -9.91 17.77 -20.80
CA ARG A 790 -11.38 17.71 -20.82
C ARG A 790 -11.90 16.97 -22.06
N TRP A 791 -11.37 17.27 -23.24
CA TRP A 791 -11.69 16.55 -24.47
C TRP A 791 -11.37 15.05 -24.34
N ASN A 792 -10.17 14.70 -23.86
CA ASN A 792 -9.74 13.32 -23.67
C ASN A 792 -10.67 12.55 -22.70
N ARG A 793 -11.15 13.20 -21.63
CA ARG A 793 -12.14 12.61 -20.72
C ARG A 793 -13.48 12.35 -21.40
N LEU A 794 -13.98 13.30 -22.20
CA LEU A 794 -15.23 13.14 -22.95
C LEU A 794 -15.09 12.07 -24.04
N MET A 795 -13.96 12.03 -24.74
CA MET A 795 -13.66 11.03 -25.77
C MET A 795 -13.58 9.62 -25.18
N ALA A 796 -12.92 9.46 -24.03
CA ALA A 796 -12.89 8.19 -23.32
C ALA A 796 -14.29 7.70 -22.92
N LYS A 797 -15.12 8.61 -22.39
CA LYS A 797 -16.52 8.31 -22.08
C LYS A 797 -17.31 7.93 -23.33
N TYR A 798 -17.15 8.69 -24.41
CA TYR A 798 -17.81 8.41 -25.69
C TYR A 798 -17.41 7.04 -26.25
N CYS A 799 -16.15 6.65 -26.15
CA CYS A 799 -15.70 5.31 -26.51
C CYS A 799 -16.35 4.23 -25.65
N LEU A 800 -16.38 4.44 -24.33
CA LEU A 800 -16.98 3.49 -23.39
C LEU A 800 -18.48 3.30 -23.67
N ASP A 801 -19.22 4.40 -23.82
CA ASP A 801 -20.67 4.38 -24.03
C ASP A 801 -21.07 3.71 -25.35
N ASN A 802 -20.18 3.72 -26.35
CA ASN A 802 -20.41 3.16 -27.69
C ASN A 802 -19.61 1.88 -28.00
N ASN A 803 -18.90 1.32 -27.02
CA ASN A 803 -18.05 0.13 -27.19
C ASN A 803 -16.98 0.30 -28.28
N TYR A 804 -16.36 1.47 -28.36
CA TYR A 804 -15.19 1.74 -29.19
C TYR A 804 -13.90 1.60 -28.37
N THR A 805 -12.79 1.34 -29.05
CA THR A 805 -11.48 1.29 -28.39
C THR A 805 -10.90 2.69 -28.23
N TYR A 806 -10.54 3.09 -27.02
CA TYR A 806 -9.88 4.36 -26.76
C TYR A 806 -8.35 4.21 -26.78
N ILE A 807 -7.64 5.10 -27.47
CA ILE A 807 -6.16 5.11 -27.53
C ILE A 807 -5.63 6.35 -26.81
N PRO A 808 -5.12 6.22 -25.57
CA PRO A 808 -4.84 7.37 -24.72
C PRO A 808 -3.39 7.88 -24.89
N TYR A 809 -3.07 8.42 -26.07
CA TYR A 809 -1.76 8.96 -26.44
C TYR A 809 -1.16 9.96 -25.43
N TRP A 810 -1.98 10.75 -24.73
CA TRP A 810 -1.48 11.71 -23.74
C TRP A 810 -0.79 11.05 -22.54
N PHE A 811 -1.04 9.78 -22.21
CA PHE A 811 -0.33 9.11 -21.10
C PHE A 811 1.15 8.85 -21.41
N VAL A 812 1.46 8.59 -22.68
CA VAL A 812 2.77 8.05 -23.08
C VAL A 812 3.71 9.12 -23.63
N VAL A 813 3.22 10.34 -23.87
CA VAL A 813 4.03 11.46 -24.36
C VAL A 813 4.35 12.39 -23.19
N ASP A 814 5.64 12.59 -22.90
CA ASP A 814 6.10 13.52 -21.88
C ASP A 814 5.93 14.97 -22.37
N PRO A 815 5.06 15.78 -21.76
CA PRO A 815 4.87 17.17 -22.18
C PRO A 815 6.11 18.05 -21.95
N ILE A 816 7.11 17.58 -21.20
CA ILE A 816 8.37 18.29 -20.96
C ILE A 816 9.45 17.77 -21.92
N ASN A 817 9.73 16.47 -21.96
CA ASN A 817 10.93 15.97 -22.64
C ASN A 817 10.70 15.45 -24.07
N ASP A 818 9.45 15.22 -24.48
CA ASP A 818 9.15 14.67 -25.82
C ASP A 818 8.75 15.74 -26.86
N PHE A 819 9.08 17.00 -26.62
CA PHE A 819 8.76 18.13 -27.52
C PHE A 819 10.01 18.78 -28.11
N LYS A 820 9.81 19.61 -29.14
CA LYS A 820 10.88 20.32 -29.84
C LYS A 820 11.18 21.64 -29.14
N TYR A 821 12.46 21.91 -28.93
CA TYR A 821 12.96 23.11 -28.25
C TYR A 821 14.04 23.80 -29.08
N GLU A 822 14.17 25.10 -28.90
CA GLU A 822 15.21 25.94 -29.47
C GLU A 822 15.91 26.74 -28.36
N ASP A 823 17.21 26.98 -28.51
CA ASP A 823 17.95 27.90 -27.65
C ASP A 823 17.96 29.28 -28.31
N VAL A 824 17.44 30.29 -27.61
CA VAL A 824 17.33 31.67 -28.11
C VAL A 824 18.10 32.61 -27.18
N GLN A 825 18.77 33.62 -27.75
CA GLN A 825 19.38 34.69 -26.94
C GLN A 825 18.30 35.48 -26.21
N ILE A 826 18.61 35.94 -24.99
CA ILE A 826 17.65 36.71 -24.18
C ILE A 826 17.28 38.03 -24.89
N ASP A 827 18.29 38.72 -25.43
CA ASP A 827 18.14 39.94 -26.24
C ASP A 827 19.44 40.22 -27.03
N ASP A 828 19.43 41.24 -27.88
CA ASP A 828 20.53 41.61 -28.78
C ASP A 828 21.85 41.96 -28.06
N TYR A 829 21.81 42.27 -26.76
CA TYR A 829 22.96 42.69 -25.96
C TYR A 829 23.37 41.67 -24.90
N ASN A 830 22.55 40.64 -24.66
CA ASN A 830 22.79 39.59 -23.70
C ASN A 830 23.13 38.26 -24.40
N THR A 831 24.39 37.84 -24.29
CA THR A 831 24.87 36.61 -24.94
C THR A 831 24.37 35.31 -24.31
N ALA A 832 23.70 35.37 -23.16
CA ALA A 832 23.09 34.21 -22.54
C ALA A 832 21.89 33.71 -23.37
N THR A 833 21.75 32.39 -23.47
CA THR A 833 20.63 31.74 -24.15
C THR A 833 19.66 31.11 -23.15
N ILE A 834 18.38 31.11 -23.50
CA ILE A 834 17.30 30.40 -22.80
C ILE A 834 16.68 29.36 -23.72
N ARG A 835 16.25 28.24 -23.12
CA ARG A 835 15.52 27.19 -23.82
C ARG A 835 14.05 27.57 -23.96
N LYS A 836 13.52 27.53 -25.18
CA LYS A 836 12.14 27.88 -25.52
C LYS A 836 11.46 26.75 -26.28
N VAL A 837 10.16 26.57 -26.05
CA VAL A 837 9.33 25.64 -26.83
C VAL A 837 9.27 26.12 -28.29
N ALA A 838 9.77 25.32 -29.22
CA ALA A 838 9.73 25.63 -30.65
C ALA A 838 8.39 25.23 -31.28
N ASP A 839 7.80 24.12 -30.82
CA ASP A 839 6.49 23.64 -31.24
C ASP A 839 5.79 23.02 -30.04
N SER A 840 4.67 23.63 -29.61
CA SER A 840 3.90 23.18 -28.46
C SER A 840 2.86 22.12 -28.79
N THR A 841 2.68 21.79 -30.07
CA THR A 841 1.65 20.85 -30.53
C THR A 841 2.25 19.60 -31.12
N HIS A 842 3.32 19.69 -31.90
CA HIS A 842 3.94 18.52 -32.53
C HIS A 842 5.12 18.02 -31.70
N PRO A 843 5.08 16.78 -31.19
CA PRO A 843 6.18 16.23 -30.41
C PRO A 843 7.45 16.05 -31.25
N ALA A 844 8.57 15.85 -30.58
CA ALA A 844 9.77 15.31 -31.19
C ALA A 844 9.57 13.84 -31.57
N ASP A 845 10.52 13.27 -32.32
CA ASP A 845 10.49 11.87 -32.74
C ASP A 845 10.29 10.89 -31.58
N SER A 846 10.79 11.20 -30.39
CA SER A 846 10.62 10.36 -29.20
C SER A 846 9.16 10.24 -28.79
N GLY A 847 8.42 11.35 -28.71
CA GLY A 847 6.99 11.35 -28.38
C GLY A 847 6.16 10.64 -29.44
N TYR A 848 6.44 10.92 -30.72
CA TYR A 848 5.77 10.22 -31.82
C TYR A 848 6.03 8.72 -31.81
N LYS A 849 7.25 8.27 -31.49
CA LYS A 849 7.54 6.82 -31.41
C LYS A 849 6.74 6.14 -30.29
N LYS A 850 6.57 6.79 -29.13
CA LYS A 850 5.74 6.27 -28.04
C LYS A 850 4.26 6.18 -28.45
N MET A 851 3.75 7.16 -29.20
CA MET A 851 2.42 7.06 -29.82
C MET A 851 2.33 5.87 -30.78
N GLY A 852 3.39 5.62 -31.57
CA GLY A 852 3.47 4.49 -32.50
C GLY A 852 3.44 3.13 -31.80
N ASP A 853 4.21 2.98 -30.72
CA ASP A 853 4.23 1.76 -29.89
C ASP A 853 2.82 1.47 -29.31
N LEU A 854 2.13 2.49 -28.79
CA LEU A 854 0.77 2.37 -28.27
C LEU A 854 -0.26 2.06 -29.37
N THR A 855 -0.11 2.67 -30.56
CA THR A 855 -0.95 2.40 -31.73
C THR A 855 -0.83 0.95 -32.15
N TYR A 856 0.40 0.44 -32.24
CA TYR A 856 0.67 -0.95 -32.59
C TYR A 856 0.11 -1.93 -31.55
N ALA A 857 0.30 -1.68 -30.25
CA ALA A 857 -0.28 -2.49 -29.18
C ALA A 857 -1.82 -2.54 -29.27
N THR A 858 -2.45 -1.42 -29.61
CA THR A 858 -3.89 -1.34 -29.82
C THR A 858 -4.35 -2.17 -31.02
N ILE A 859 -3.62 -2.08 -32.14
CA ILE A 859 -3.92 -2.89 -33.34
C ILE A 859 -3.82 -4.38 -33.01
N LYS A 860 -2.79 -4.80 -32.27
CA LYS A 860 -2.62 -6.21 -31.84
C LYS A 860 -3.74 -6.69 -30.93
N LYS A 861 -4.16 -5.84 -29.98
CA LYS A 861 -5.34 -6.12 -29.15
C LYS A 861 -6.59 -6.33 -30.01
N LEU A 862 -6.85 -5.43 -30.96
CA LEU A 862 -8.02 -5.51 -31.84
C LEU A 862 -7.95 -6.71 -32.79
N ALA A 863 -6.77 -7.05 -33.29
CA ALA A 863 -6.55 -8.24 -34.09
C ALA A 863 -6.89 -9.52 -33.30
N GLU A 864 -6.52 -9.56 -32.02
CA GLU A 864 -6.88 -10.64 -31.12
C GLU A 864 -8.39 -10.67 -30.80
N ASP A 865 -8.99 -9.50 -30.58
CA ASP A 865 -10.44 -9.38 -30.37
C ASP A 865 -11.20 -9.90 -31.61
N ILE A 866 -10.75 -9.56 -32.83
CA ILE A 866 -11.29 -10.10 -34.09
C ILE A 866 -11.11 -11.62 -34.16
N ARG A 867 -9.89 -12.13 -33.91
CA ARG A 867 -9.58 -13.56 -33.94
C ARG A 867 -10.45 -14.37 -32.96
N THR A 868 -10.80 -13.78 -31.82
CA THR A 868 -11.56 -14.42 -30.74
C THR A 868 -13.04 -14.06 -30.73
N ASN A 869 -13.54 -13.31 -31.74
CA ASN A 869 -14.91 -12.83 -31.84
C ASN A 869 -15.40 -12.05 -30.61
N LYS A 870 -14.54 -11.18 -30.05
CA LYS A 870 -14.84 -10.27 -28.94
C LYS A 870 -15.26 -8.88 -29.40
#